data_AF-A0A8H4RTA2-F1
#
_entry.id   AF-A0A8H4RTA2-F1
#
_cell.length_a   1.000
_cell.length_b   1.000
_cell.length_c   1.000
_cell.angle_alpha   90.00
_cell.angle_beta   90.00
_cell.angle_gamma   90.00
#
_symmetry.space_group_name_H-M   'P 1'
#
loop_
_entity.id
_entity.type
_entity.pdbx_description
1 polymer ?
#
loop_
_entity_poly.entity_id
_entity_poly.type
_entity_poly.pdbx_seq_one_letter_code
_entity_poly.pdbx_strand_id
1 'polypeptide(L)'
;MASPEVHHLFHHPIADHSFSADKQTLAVARDTSVELYGRTGSGFKLKDELKGHDKTVTSVDIALESGRIVTCSQDRNALVWEPSPTGYKPTLVLLRINRAATFVRWSPSETKFAVGSGARVIAICYFEEENDWWVSKHIKKPIRSTITTVAWHPNSVLLAAGSTDAHARVFSSFIKGVDARPEPGVWGERLPFNTVCGEYLNNSAGWVHAVSFSPSGDALAFAAHDSSITVVYPNGADQPPRAVVSVSTQLLPFMSLIWNGEAEIIAAGYDCEAYRFKGNEGGWQLTGSLESKGRPGLGDAREESAFNMFKQMDLKGKTKDDTQLKTVHQNTISTIRVYEGSGGAVKKFSTGLISIDALAQEQTFDRIRCFERREKAGGCWIEDPKDHVQQIPDFEVCAERKPDLPLPIPEVLPATLPRNTKYRFSETSIYPALETNIDSRAMSYSQEPMAEVRTPLNIERHGKDSPFRHWKVVEDYLQSLLNRNGYEKLVTYNTTVENVSKDKSTGQWVLTLRQSVDTSQNDCDYWWQESFDAVVVATGHYHVPFIPHIDGLPQFERNFPGSVEHSKAWRGPEKYRGKRVIVVGASISGPDISFAMADEVEPPLHSVVRGRYHPYFFDFAFQHPNILRHPPITHIVSNREKNIRTVYFEDGTTLENVHYIIMGTGYTWTLPFLPEIASTIRNNRLPNLYQHIFWREDPSLCFVGAIAAGFTFKVFEWQAVLVARFLANRIHLPPVSEQLKWEEDRIAYKGDGIPFTALYPDFEDYFEEIRKLAGEPKVEEGRQIGRPLPKFEKVWGEDFDKTHLLRIEMWKKVNEAARERIRKDAERDKGELLATTGLKANSLDSLHPTITNRS
;
A
#
# COMPACT_ATOMS: atom_id res chain seq x y z
N MET A 1 6.26 1.44 -0.97
CA MET A 1 6.89 0.78 -2.13
C MET A 1 5.80 0.02 -2.87
N ALA A 2 6.05 -0.31 -4.12
CA ALA A 2 5.18 -1.22 -4.85
C ALA A 2 5.08 -2.59 -4.15
N SER A 3 3.90 -3.19 -4.16
CA SER A 3 3.80 -4.65 -4.05
C SER A 3 4.51 -5.22 -5.29
N PRO A 4 5.52 -6.10 -5.14
CA PRO A 4 6.34 -6.52 -6.27
C PRO A 4 5.56 -7.36 -7.29
N GLU A 5 5.84 -7.14 -8.57
CA GLU A 5 5.31 -7.96 -9.66
C GLU A 5 6.11 -9.27 -9.70
N VAL A 6 5.54 -10.36 -9.18
CA VAL A 6 6.23 -11.66 -9.07
C VAL A 6 5.98 -12.50 -10.33
N HIS A 7 7.07 -12.91 -10.99
CA HIS A 7 7.03 -13.76 -12.17
C HIS A 7 7.76 -15.09 -11.95
N HIS A 8 7.00 -16.18 -11.83
CA HIS A 8 7.56 -17.53 -11.81
C HIS A 8 7.77 -18.03 -13.25
N LEU A 9 9.00 -17.92 -13.76
CA LEU A 9 9.36 -18.38 -15.11
C LEU A 9 9.60 -19.90 -15.14
N PHE A 10 10.35 -20.42 -14.17
CA PHE A 10 10.71 -21.84 -14.03
C PHE A 10 11.23 -22.14 -12.60
N HIS A 11 11.37 -23.43 -12.26
CA HIS A 11 11.84 -23.90 -10.94
C HIS A 11 13.35 -24.25 -10.93
N HIS A 12 14.20 -23.30 -11.36
CA HIS A 12 15.66 -23.41 -11.33
C HIS A 12 16.28 -22.06 -10.92
N PRO A 13 17.51 -22.04 -10.37
CA PRO A 13 18.22 -20.79 -10.11
C PRO A 13 18.47 -19.98 -11.39
N ILE A 14 18.22 -18.67 -11.33
CA ILE A 14 18.59 -17.73 -12.40
C ILE A 14 20.03 -17.28 -12.15
N ALA A 15 20.92 -17.56 -13.11
CA ALA A 15 22.32 -17.15 -13.04
C ALA A 15 22.46 -15.61 -13.20
N ASP A 16 21.79 -15.07 -14.21
CA ASP A 16 21.69 -13.64 -14.52
C ASP A 16 20.48 -13.42 -15.44
N HIS A 17 19.98 -12.19 -15.52
CA HIS A 17 18.85 -11.81 -16.38
C HIS A 17 18.99 -10.35 -16.80
N SER A 18 18.45 -9.94 -17.95
CA SER A 18 18.46 -8.54 -18.39
C SER A 18 17.22 -8.19 -19.22
N PHE A 19 16.79 -6.92 -19.16
CA PHE A 19 15.63 -6.40 -19.90
C PHE A 19 16.06 -5.48 -21.06
N SER A 20 15.28 -5.47 -22.14
CA SER A 20 15.37 -4.43 -23.19
C SER A 20 14.96 -3.06 -22.66
N ALA A 21 15.29 -1.98 -23.39
CA ALA A 21 14.92 -0.61 -23.01
C ALA A 21 13.40 -0.40 -22.89
N ASP A 22 12.62 -0.99 -23.79
CA ASP A 22 11.14 -0.97 -23.79
C ASP A 22 10.48 -1.91 -22.74
N LYS A 23 11.30 -2.70 -22.02
CA LYS A 23 10.90 -3.74 -21.05
C LYS A 23 9.97 -4.83 -21.62
N GLN A 24 9.84 -4.93 -22.95
CA GLN A 24 9.03 -5.97 -23.59
C GLN A 24 9.77 -7.29 -23.74
N THR A 25 11.11 -7.30 -23.67
CA THR A 25 11.96 -8.50 -23.73
C THR A 25 12.76 -8.65 -22.43
N LEU A 26 12.82 -9.88 -21.92
CA LEU A 26 13.59 -10.32 -20.77
C LEU A 26 14.44 -11.52 -21.19
N ALA A 27 15.75 -11.35 -21.25
CA ALA A 27 16.72 -12.43 -21.43
C ALA A 27 17.10 -13.04 -20.08
N VAL A 28 17.13 -14.37 -19.99
CA VAL A 28 17.45 -15.10 -18.75
C VAL A 28 18.48 -16.17 -19.02
N ALA A 29 19.62 -16.14 -18.33
CA ALA A 29 20.64 -17.17 -18.43
C ALA A 29 20.20 -18.43 -17.67
N ARG A 30 20.00 -19.53 -18.39
CA ARG A 30 19.57 -20.82 -17.84
C ARG A 30 20.34 -21.96 -18.50
N ASP A 31 20.97 -22.81 -17.68
CA ASP A 31 21.86 -23.88 -18.14
C ASP A 31 22.84 -23.39 -19.23
N THR A 32 22.85 -24.01 -20.41
CA THR A 32 23.79 -23.72 -21.51
C THR A 32 23.24 -22.72 -22.56
N SER A 33 22.10 -22.08 -22.29
CA SER A 33 21.43 -21.16 -23.22
C SER A 33 20.95 -19.88 -22.53
N VAL A 34 20.39 -18.97 -23.32
CA VAL A 34 19.64 -17.81 -22.81
C VAL A 34 18.22 -17.86 -23.36
N GLU A 35 17.25 -17.94 -22.47
CA GLU A 35 15.82 -17.92 -22.79
C GLU A 35 15.35 -16.47 -22.95
N LEU A 36 14.68 -16.15 -24.06
CA LEU A 36 14.12 -14.83 -24.34
C LEU A 36 12.61 -14.84 -24.11
N TYR A 37 12.19 -14.17 -23.05
CA TYR A 37 10.79 -14.00 -22.68
C TYR A 37 10.26 -12.66 -23.20
N GLY A 38 9.07 -12.68 -23.80
CA GLY A 38 8.34 -11.46 -24.16
C GLY A 38 7.19 -11.17 -23.19
N ARG A 39 6.98 -9.88 -22.86
CA ARG A 39 5.81 -9.46 -22.08
C ARG A 39 4.51 -9.72 -22.87
N THR A 40 3.48 -10.20 -22.18
CA THR A 40 2.15 -10.51 -22.71
C THR A 40 1.12 -10.27 -21.59
N GLY A 41 0.54 -9.07 -21.54
CA GLY A 41 -0.25 -8.64 -20.37
C GLY A 41 0.64 -8.43 -19.14
N SER A 42 0.14 -8.76 -17.94
CA SER A 42 0.86 -8.66 -16.66
C SER A 42 1.82 -9.84 -16.41
N GLY A 43 2.58 -10.25 -17.42
CA GLY A 43 3.46 -11.41 -17.31
C GLY A 43 4.35 -11.63 -18.53
N PHE A 44 5.33 -12.52 -18.37
CA PHE A 44 6.32 -12.87 -19.37
C PHE A 44 6.10 -14.30 -19.89
N LYS A 45 6.23 -14.51 -21.20
CA LYS A 45 6.13 -15.82 -21.87
C LYS A 45 7.36 -16.05 -22.74
N LEU A 46 7.91 -17.26 -22.73
CA LEU A 46 9.03 -17.65 -23.58
C LEU A 46 8.66 -17.43 -25.06
N LYS A 47 9.55 -16.78 -25.81
CA LYS A 47 9.41 -16.51 -27.26
C LYS A 47 10.51 -17.19 -28.09
N ASP A 48 11.75 -17.19 -27.60
CA ASP A 48 12.93 -17.67 -28.34
C ASP A 48 14.03 -18.15 -27.36
N GLU A 49 15.04 -18.86 -27.85
CA GLU A 49 16.12 -19.44 -27.02
C GLU A 49 17.49 -19.43 -27.74
N LEU A 50 18.43 -18.66 -27.20
CA LEU A 50 19.76 -18.45 -27.76
C LEU A 50 20.70 -19.61 -27.41
N LYS A 51 21.10 -20.39 -28.42
CA LYS A 51 21.91 -21.62 -28.29
C LYS A 51 23.27 -21.48 -28.96
N GLY A 52 24.34 -21.62 -28.19
CA GLY A 52 25.72 -21.51 -28.71
C GLY A 52 26.85 -21.70 -27.69
N HIS A 53 26.56 -21.93 -26.41
CA HIS A 53 27.56 -22.21 -25.38
C HIS A 53 27.58 -23.70 -25.01
N ASP A 54 28.78 -24.28 -24.87
CA ASP A 54 28.94 -25.71 -24.52
C ASP A 54 28.77 -26.00 -23.02
N LYS A 55 28.65 -24.94 -22.19
CA LYS A 55 28.59 -25.00 -20.73
C LYS A 55 27.73 -23.87 -20.16
N THR A 56 27.48 -23.94 -18.85
CA THR A 56 26.66 -22.99 -18.11
C THR A 56 26.96 -21.54 -18.45
N VAL A 57 25.96 -20.83 -18.95
CA VAL A 57 26.00 -19.37 -19.15
C VAL A 57 26.03 -18.71 -17.78
N THR A 58 27.08 -17.95 -17.50
CA THR A 58 27.32 -17.34 -16.20
C THR A 58 26.71 -15.95 -16.08
N SER A 59 26.54 -15.25 -17.21
CA SER A 59 26.01 -13.89 -17.23
C SER A 59 25.50 -13.50 -18.63
N VAL A 60 24.53 -12.59 -18.65
CA VAL A 60 23.87 -12.06 -19.86
C VAL A 60 23.61 -10.56 -19.71
N ASP A 61 23.70 -9.79 -20.78
CA ASP A 61 23.37 -8.37 -20.78
C ASP A 61 22.74 -7.93 -22.11
N ILE A 62 21.75 -7.04 -22.06
CA ILE A 62 21.09 -6.48 -23.26
C ILE A 62 21.51 -5.02 -23.43
N ALA A 63 22.06 -4.69 -24.60
CA ALA A 63 22.32 -3.34 -25.04
C ALA A 63 20.97 -2.61 -25.23
N LEU A 64 20.81 -1.46 -24.58
CA LEU A 64 19.56 -0.72 -24.46
C LEU A 64 19.20 0.05 -25.74
N GLU A 65 20.19 0.60 -26.44
CA GLU A 65 19.99 1.35 -27.69
C GLU A 65 19.97 0.40 -28.90
N SER A 66 20.99 -0.46 -29.04
CA SER A 66 21.16 -1.31 -30.22
C SER A 66 20.44 -2.66 -30.15
N GLY A 67 19.86 -3.04 -29.00
CA GLY A 67 19.22 -4.34 -28.78
C GLY A 67 20.14 -5.57 -28.86
N ARG A 68 21.47 -5.41 -29.00
CA ARG A 68 22.43 -6.53 -29.04
C ARG A 68 22.51 -7.20 -27.67
N ILE A 69 22.46 -8.53 -27.64
CA ILE A 69 22.62 -9.30 -26.40
C ILE A 69 24.07 -9.80 -26.32
N VAL A 70 24.68 -9.79 -25.13
CA VAL A 70 25.99 -10.41 -24.90
C VAL A 70 25.87 -11.46 -23.81
N THR A 71 26.53 -12.61 -24.01
CA THR A 71 26.53 -13.74 -23.07
C THR A 71 27.95 -14.21 -22.81
N CYS A 72 28.23 -14.73 -21.62
CA CYS A 72 29.50 -15.42 -21.34
C CYS A 72 29.29 -16.72 -20.56
N SER A 73 30.23 -17.67 -20.68
CA SER A 73 30.07 -19.02 -20.13
C SER A 73 31.35 -19.62 -19.52
N GLN A 74 31.14 -20.69 -18.75
CA GLN A 74 32.22 -21.56 -18.26
C GLN A 74 33.00 -22.29 -19.37
N ASP A 75 32.52 -22.25 -20.62
CA ASP A 75 33.22 -22.74 -21.81
C ASP A 75 34.49 -21.93 -22.15
N ARG A 76 34.63 -20.71 -21.58
CA ARG A 76 35.68 -19.68 -21.75
C ARG A 76 35.43 -18.67 -22.88
N ASN A 77 34.23 -18.67 -23.46
CA ASN A 77 33.83 -17.79 -24.57
C ASN A 77 32.86 -16.69 -24.10
N ALA A 78 32.70 -15.69 -24.97
CA ALA A 78 31.51 -14.86 -25.00
C ALA A 78 30.91 -14.87 -26.42
N LEU A 79 29.61 -14.65 -26.51
CA LEU A 79 28.89 -14.47 -27.77
C LEU A 79 28.22 -13.11 -27.77
N VAL A 80 28.31 -12.39 -28.89
CA VAL A 80 27.45 -11.23 -29.17
C VAL A 80 26.35 -11.70 -30.12
N TRP A 81 25.12 -11.35 -29.79
CA TRP A 81 23.91 -11.75 -30.48
C TRP A 81 23.30 -10.51 -31.14
N GLU A 82 23.31 -10.49 -32.47
CA GLU A 82 22.88 -9.35 -33.27
C GLU A 82 21.41 -9.54 -33.70
N PRO A 83 20.53 -8.54 -33.48
CA PRO A 83 19.16 -8.60 -33.98
C PRO A 83 19.11 -8.81 -35.50
N SER A 84 18.22 -9.69 -35.95
CA SER A 84 18.05 -10.05 -37.36
C SER A 84 16.57 -10.27 -37.69
N PRO A 85 16.17 -10.30 -38.98
CA PRO A 85 14.77 -10.55 -39.37
C PRO A 85 14.20 -11.90 -38.92
N THR A 86 15.05 -12.84 -38.47
CA THR A 86 14.68 -14.21 -38.10
C THR A 86 15.06 -14.58 -36.66
N GLY A 87 15.20 -13.59 -35.76
CA GLY A 87 15.68 -13.78 -34.38
C GLY A 87 17.07 -13.17 -34.19
N TYR A 88 17.99 -13.86 -33.52
CA TYR A 88 19.34 -13.36 -33.26
C TYR A 88 20.44 -14.16 -33.96
N LYS A 89 21.44 -13.47 -34.52
CA LYS A 89 22.64 -14.06 -35.11
C LYS A 89 23.80 -14.03 -34.10
N PRO A 90 24.38 -15.19 -33.69
CA PRO A 90 25.57 -15.21 -32.85
C PRO A 90 26.86 -14.90 -33.61
N THR A 91 27.73 -14.12 -32.98
CA THR A 91 29.12 -13.87 -33.38
C THR A 91 30.05 -14.20 -32.20
N LEU A 92 31.09 -15.02 -32.43
CA LEU A 92 31.98 -15.52 -31.38
C LEU A 92 33.05 -14.49 -30.99
N VAL A 93 33.15 -14.18 -29.70
CA VAL A 93 34.16 -13.26 -29.16
C VAL A 93 35.28 -14.01 -28.48
N LEU A 94 36.49 -13.88 -29.03
CA LEU A 94 37.68 -14.55 -28.50
C LEU A 94 38.22 -13.82 -27.26
N LEU A 95 37.76 -14.23 -26.09
CA LEU A 95 38.17 -13.67 -24.79
C LEU A 95 39.65 -13.90 -24.45
N ARG A 96 40.30 -14.90 -25.06
CA ARG A 96 41.71 -15.28 -24.82
C ARG A 96 42.01 -15.65 -23.35
N ILE A 97 41.05 -16.24 -22.65
CA ILE A 97 41.15 -16.69 -21.24
C ILE A 97 41.29 -18.21 -21.11
N ASN A 98 41.90 -18.69 -20.01
CA ASN A 98 42.18 -20.11 -19.75
C ASN A 98 41.39 -20.69 -18.55
N ARG A 99 40.37 -19.96 -18.09
CA ARG A 99 39.41 -20.28 -17.02
C ARG A 99 38.06 -19.66 -17.39
N ALA A 100 36.99 -20.13 -16.75
CA ALA A 100 35.61 -19.67 -16.99
C ALA A 100 35.48 -18.13 -17.04
N ALA A 101 34.65 -17.63 -17.96
CA ALA A 101 34.08 -16.30 -17.84
C ALA A 101 33.01 -16.32 -16.75
N THR A 102 32.93 -15.26 -15.95
CA THR A 102 32.12 -15.23 -14.71
C THR A 102 31.04 -14.16 -14.70
N PHE A 103 31.22 -13.06 -15.42
CA PHE A 103 30.29 -11.93 -15.45
C PHE A 103 30.51 -11.11 -16.72
N VAL A 104 29.46 -10.59 -17.37
CA VAL A 104 29.58 -9.70 -18.54
C VAL A 104 28.63 -8.51 -18.46
N ARG A 105 29.11 -7.31 -18.81
CA ARG A 105 28.26 -6.11 -18.97
C ARG A 105 28.68 -5.25 -20.18
N TRP A 106 27.70 -4.73 -20.92
CA TRP A 106 27.89 -3.67 -21.93
C TRP A 106 28.30 -2.36 -21.27
N SER A 107 29.16 -1.59 -21.94
CA SER A 107 29.37 -0.18 -21.58
C SER A 107 28.14 0.66 -21.97
N PRO A 108 27.82 1.76 -21.25
CA PRO A 108 26.68 2.62 -21.56
C PRO A 108 26.61 3.18 -23.00
N SER A 109 27.74 3.21 -23.72
CA SER A 109 27.83 3.65 -25.13
C SER A 109 27.86 2.49 -26.13
N GLU A 110 27.76 1.23 -25.69
CA GLU A 110 27.59 0.02 -26.50
C GLU A 110 28.69 -0.28 -27.54
N THR A 111 29.74 0.53 -27.59
CA THR A 111 30.96 0.37 -28.41
C THR A 111 31.84 -0.80 -27.93
N LYS A 112 31.68 -1.21 -26.68
CA LYS A 112 32.44 -2.28 -26.02
C LYS A 112 31.72 -2.89 -24.82
N PHE A 113 32.19 -4.03 -24.36
CA PHE A 113 31.73 -4.71 -23.15
C PHE A 113 32.91 -5.27 -22.33
N ALA A 114 32.66 -5.62 -21.07
CA ALA A 114 33.67 -6.14 -20.15
C ALA A 114 33.28 -7.53 -19.65
N VAL A 115 34.20 -8.49 -19.70
CA VAL A 115 34.01 -9.86 -19.20
C VAL A 115 34.99 -10.16 -18.06
N GLY A 116 34.45 -10.41 -16.87
CA GLY A 116 35.18 -10.95 -15.72
C GLY A 116 35.53 -12.43 -15.92
N SER A 117 36.62 -12.90 -15.31
CA SER A 117 37.02 -14.30 -15.41
C SER A 117 37.70 -14.86 -14.16
N GLY A 118 37.69 -16.18 -14.05
CA GLY A 118 38.56 -16.94 -13.15
C GLY A 118 40.04 -16.96 -13.57
N ALA A 119 40.41 -16.32 -14.69
CA ALA A 119 41.78 -16.28 -15.20
C ALA A 119 42.61 -15.11 -14.63
N ARG A 120 42.08 -14.40 -13.61
CA ARG A 120 42.68 -13.19 -13.01
C ARG A 120 42.85 -12.03 -14.00
N VAL A 121 41.96 -11.96 -14.98
CA VAL A 121 41.90 -10.88 -15.97
C VAL A 121 40.46 -10.45 -16.20
N ILE A 122 40.29 -9.20 -16.63
CA ILE A 122 39.06 -8.71 -17.26
C ILE A 122 39.35 -8.53 -18.74
N ALA A 123 38.54 -9.12 -19.61
CA ALA A 123 38.60 -8.88 -21.05
C ALA A 123 37.68 -7.71 -21.41
N ILE A 124 38.26 -6.61 -21.90
CA ILE A 124 37.52 -5.49 -22.51
C ILE A 124 37.41 -5.82 -24.00
N CYS A 125 36.20 -6.06 -24.46
CA CYS A 125 35.91 -6.52 -25.81
C CYS A 125 35.27 -5.41 -26.64
N TYR A 126 35.81 -5.18 -27.83
CA TYR A 126 35.38 -4.16 -28.78
C TYR A 126 35.42 -4.74 -30.19
N PHE A 127 34.70 -4.11 -31.12
CA PHE A 127 34.68 -4.50 -32.51
C PHE A 127 35.76 -3.72 -33.29
N GLU A 128 36.50 -4.41 -34.16
CA GLU A 128 37.40 -3.75 -35.13
C GLU A 128 36.77 -3.84 -36.52
N GLU A 129 36.18 -2.73 -36.98
CA GLU A 129 35.48 -2.63 -38.27
C GLU A 129 36.40 -2.99 -39.46
N GLU A 130 37.68 -2.64 -39.39
CA GLU A 130 38.70 -3.00 -40.40
C GLU A 130 38.89 -4.52 -40.55
N ASN A 131 38.54 -5.29 -39.51
CA ASN A 131 38.75 -6.75 -39.42
C ASN A 131 37.42 -7.56 -39.38
N ASP A 132 36.27 -6.89 -39.40
CA ASP A 132 34.92 -7.48 -39.22
C ASP A 132 34.81 -8.45 -38.01
N TRP A 133 35.51 -8.15 -36.91
CA TRP A 133 35.69 -9.10 -35.81
C TRP A 133 35.75 -8.49 -34.40
N TRP A 134 35.28 -9.25 -33.42
CA TRP A 134 35.33 -8.91 -32.00
C TRP A 134 36.67 -9.31 -31.36
N VAL A 135 37.45 -8.31 -30.97
CA VAL A 135 38.75 -8.47 -30.31
C VAL A 135 38.63 -8.23 -28.80
N SER A 136 39.67 -8.62 -28.05
CA SER A 136 39.73 -8.51 -26.59
C SER A 136 41.03 -7.87 -26.12
N LYS A 137 40.98 -6.99 -25.12
CA LYS A 137 42.15 -6.37 -24.46
C LYS A 137 42.07 -6.62 -22.96
N HIS A 138 43.15 -7.13 -22.36
CA HIS A 138 43.11 -7.63 -20.98
C HIS A 138 43.60 -6.61 -19.95
N ILE A 139 42.75 -6.29 -18.97
CA ILE A 139 43.18 -5.74 -17.69
C ILE A 139 43.71 -6.93 -16.84
N LYS A 140 44.93 -6.84 -16.30
CA LYS A 140 45.63 -7.98 -15.66
C LYS A 140 46.23 -7.72 -14.28
N LYS A 141 46.63 -6.48 -13.97
CA LYS A 141 47.24 -6.11 -12.68
C LYS A 141 46.44 -4.96 -12.08
N PRO A 142 46.16 -4.95 -10.77
CA PRO A 142 46.75 -5.80 -9.73
C PRO A 142 45.88 -7.02 -9.32
N ILE A 143 44.92 -7.42 -10.16
CA ILE A 143 44.00 -8.56 -9.96
C ILE A 143 44.77 -9.83 -9.53
N ARG A 144 44.39 -10.45 -8.40
CA ARG A 144 45.07 -11.63 -7.83
C ARG A 144 44.21 -12.89 -7.84
N SER A 145 42.90 -12.75 -7.92
CA SER A 145 41.95 -13.88 -7.92
C SER A 145 40.84 -13.74 -8.98
N THR A 146 39.83 -14.60 -8.91
CA THR A 146 38.64 -14.58 -9.76
C THR A 146 37.91 -13.24 -9.65
N ILE A 147 37.56 -12.65 -10.79
CA ILE A 147 36.60 -11.55 -10.87
C ILE A 147 35.20 -12.10 -10.69
N THR A 148 34.42 -11.53 -9.77
CA THR A 148 33.05 -11.94 -9.43
C THR A 148 32.01 -11.09 -10.16
N THR A 149 32.31 -9.81 -10.36
CA THR A 149 31.38 -8.80 -10.87
C THR A 149 32.14 -7.68 -11.56
N VAL A 150 31.50 -7.01 -12.53
CA VAL A 150 31.97 -5.75 -13.12
C VAL A 150 30.81 -4.76 -13.29
N ALA A 151 31.08 -3.47 -13.12
CA ALA A 151 30.13 -2.40 -13.39
C ALA A 151 30.81 -1.23 -14.11
N TRP A 152 30.13 -0.67 -15.10
CA TRP A 152 30.62 0.46 -15.87
C TRP A 152 30.26 1.79 -15.22
N HIS A 153 31.18 2.76 -15.29
CA HIS A 153 30.88 4.16 -15.00
C HIS A 153 30.00 4.75 -16.10
N PRO A 154 29.15 5.75 -15.80
CA PRO A 154 28.36 6.50 -16.80
C PRO A 154 29.14 7.13 -17.98
N ASN A 155 30.47 7.05 -18.01
CA ASN A 155 31.32 7.60 -19.08
C ASN A 155 31.90 6.53 -20.03
N SER A 156 31.50 5.27 -19.90
CA SER A 156 32.02 4.11 -20.64
C SER A 156 33.54 3.86 -20.55
N VAL A 157 34.33 4.65 -19.85
CA VAL A 157 35.80 4.51 -19.83
C VAL A 157 36.29 3.90 -18.53
N LEU A 158 35.69 4.26 -17.40
CA LEU A 158 36.00 3.69 -16.10
C LEU A 158 35.17 2.41 -15.84
N LEU A 159 35.82 1.40 -15.29
CA LEU A 159 35.23 0.10 -14.97
C LEU A 159 35.55 -0.29 -13.53
N ALA A 160 34.53 -0.51 -12.71
CA ALA A 160 34.65 -1.13 -11.41
C ALA A 160 34.62 -2.66 -11.53
N ALA A 161 35.37 -3.36 -10.68
CA ALA A 161 35.39 -4.81 -10.60
C ALA A 161 35.52 -5.29 -9.15
N GLY A 162 34.76 -6.33 -8.80
CA GLY A 162 34.91 -7.06 -7.54
C GLY A 162 35.64 -8.39 -7.75
N SER A 163 36.35 -8.85 -6.72
CA SER A 163 37.10 -10.12 -6.80
C SER A 163 37.13 -10.91 -5.49
N THR A 164 37.40 -12.21 -5.61
CA THR A 164 37.59 -13.12 -4.46
C THR A 164 38.93 -12.96 -3.74
N ASP A 165 39.74 -11.96 -4.13
CA ASP A 165 40.87 -11.44 -3.34
C ASP A 165 40.47 -10.27 -2.42
N ALA A 166 39.17 -10.07 -2.19
CA ALA A 166 38.56 -9.12 -1.26
C ALA A 166 38.65 -7.63 -1.61
N HIS A 167 39.16 -7.28 -2.79
CA HIS A 167 39.20 -5.89 -3.24
C HIS A 167 38.05 -5.56 -4.21
N ALA A 168 37.52 -4.35 -4.08
CA ALA A 168 36.88 -3.64 -5.17
C ALA A 168 37.92 -2.72 -5.83
N ARG A 169 37.97 -2.69 -7.16
CA ARG A 169 38.96 -1.91 -7.92
C ARG A 169 38.29 -1.13 -9.02
N VAL A 170 38.74 0.11 -9.26
CA VAL A 170 38.38 0.89 -10.45
C VAL A 170 39.56 0.94 -11.41
N PHE A 171 39.29 0.69 -12.68
CA PHE A 171 40.27 0.70 -13.75
C PHE A 171 39.87 1.64 -14.87
N SER A 172 40.85 2.22 -15.57
CA SER A 172 40.62 2.68 -16.94
C SER A 172 40.63 1.50 -17.91
N SER A 173 39.56 1.43 -18.70
CA SER A 173 39.42 0.53 -19.85
C SER A 173 39.70 1.22 -21.20
N PHE A 174 40.26 2.44 -21.20
CA PHE A 174 40.33 3.32 -22.39
C PHE A 174 41.01 2.68 -23.62
N ILE A 175 40.32 2.69 -24.75
CA ILE A 175 40.78 2.19 -26.06
C ILE A 175 40.76 3.34 -27.05
N LYS A 176 41.95 3.84 -27.40
CA LYS A 176 42.15 4.88 -28.41
C LYS A 176 41.52 4.42 -29.74
N GLY A 177 40.59 5.22 -30.28
CA GLY A 177 39.86 4.94 -31.51
C GLY A 177 38.45 4.39 -31.30
N VAL A 178 38.16 3.82 -30.13
CA VAL A 178 36.83 3.33 -29.73
C VAL A 178 36.16 4.26 -28.71
N ASP A 179 36.96 4.80 -27.79
CA ASP A 179 36.49 5.70 -26.74
C ASP A 179 36.76 7.17 -27.05
N ALA A 180 35.77 8.02 -26.80
CA ALA A 180 36.00 9.44 -26.55
C ALA A 180 36.87 9.61 -25.30
N ARG A 181 37.71 10.64 -25.26
CA ARG A 181 38.44 10.99 -24.02
C ARG A 181 37.42 11.54 -23.01
N PRO A 182 37.31 10.97 -21.79
CA PRO A 182 36.42 11.51 -20.77
C PRO A 182 37.00 12.79 -20.16
N GLU A 183 36.13 13.64 -19.62
CA GLU A 183 36.53 14.79 -18.83
C GLU A 183 37.30 14.39 -17.56
N PRO A 184 38.17 15.26 -17.02
CA PRO A 184 38.75 15.08 -15.69
C PRO A 184 37.67 14.93 -14.62
N GLY A 185 37.81 13.91 -13.76
CA GLY A 185 36.89 13.65 -12.66
C GLY A 185 37.59 13.09 -11.43
N VAL A 186 36.82 12.75 -10.39
CA VAL A 186 37.34 12.28 -9.09
C VAL A 186 38.15 10.98 -9.14
N TRP A 187 38.16 10.29 -10.28
CA TRP A 187 38.94 9.09 -10.57
C TRP A 187 40.26 9.36 -11.34
N GLY A 188 40.55 10.62 -11.68
CA GLY A 188 41.77 11.07 -12.36
C GLY A 188 41.59 11.52 -13.83
N GLU A 189 42.54 12.32 -14.32
CA GLU A 189 42.47 12.98 -15.65
C GLU A 189 43.22 12.25 -16.78
N ARG A 190 44.16 11.37 -16.41
CA ARG A 190 45.03 10.62 -17.31
C ARG A 190 44.72 9.15 -17.14
N LEU A 191 43.85 8.66 -18.03
CA LEU A 191 43.26 7.33 -17.93
C LEU A 191 43.70 6.38 -19.07
N PRO A 192 45.00 6.10 -19.30
CA PRO A 192 45.39 5.06 -20.26
C PRO A 192 44.93 3.67 -19.78
N PHE A 193 44.77 2.73 -20.72
CA PHE A 193 44.30 1.36 -20.45
C PHE A 193 45.07 0.65 -19.31
N ASN A 194 44.36 -0.07 -18.42
CA ASN A 194 44.91 -0.73 -17.23
C ASN A 194 45.51 0.26 -16.20
N THR A 195 45.16 1.55 -16.23
CA THR A 195 45.40 2.43 -15.06
C THR A 195 44.51 2.00 -13.91
N VAL A 196 45.06 1.91 -12.70
CA VAL A 196 44.28 1.72 -11.47
C VAL A 196 43.86 3.10 -10.97
N CYS A 197 42.57 3.32 -10.85
CA CYS A 197 41.97 4.60 -10.43
C CYS A 197 41.47 4.56 -8.97
N GLY A 198 41.47 3.36 -8.37
CA GLY A 198 41.16 3.10 -6.97
C GLY A 198 41.26 1.61 -6.67
N GLU A 199 41.74 1.25 -5.48
CA GLU A 199 41.84 -0.13 -5.00
C GLU A 199 41.47 -0.15 -3.51
N TYR A 200 40.37 -0.84 -3.18
CA TYR A 200 39.72 -0.75 -1.87
C TYR A 200 39.46 -2.16 -1.33
N LEU A 201 40.06 -2.46 -0.17
CA LEU A 201 39.89 -3.72 0.56
C LEU A 201 38.74 -3.58 1.57
N ASN A 202 37.86 -4.57 1.71
CA ASN A 202 36.91 -4.59 2.83
C ASN A 202 37.57 -5.02 4.15
N ASN A 203 37.03 -4.54 5.25
CA ASN A 203 37.61 -4.64 6.59
C ASN A 203 37.89 -6.07 7.06
N SER A 204 37.15 -7.06 6.54
CA SER A 204 37.24 -8.47 6.97
C SER A 204 37.92 -9.39 5.96
N ALA A 205 38.45 -8.86 4.85
CA ALA A 205 39.01 -9.61 3.72
C ALA A 205 38.06 -10.70 3.12
N GLY A 206 36.75 -10.48 3.15
CA GLY A 206 35.74 -11.33 2.50
C GLY A 206 35.66 -11.08 0.98
N TRP A 207 35.14 -12.03 0.20
CA TRP A 207 35.00 -11.82 -1.26
C TRP A 207 34.05 -10.66 -1.58
N VAL A 208 34.38 -9.82 -2.56
CA VAL A 208 33.43 -8.81 -3.08
C VAL A 208 32.48 -9.50 -4.05
N HIS A 209 31.17 -9.32 -3.90
CA HIS A 209 30.14 -9.93 -4.74
C HIS A 209 29.49 -8.95 -5.71
N ALA A 210 29.29 -7.71 -5.28
CA ALA A 210 28.67 -6.65 -6.08
C ALA A 210 29.52 -5.38 -6.07
N VAL A 211 29.55 -4.66 -7.20
CA VAL A 211 30.11 -3.30 -7.33
C VAL A 211 29.14 -2.45 -8.17
N SER A 212 29.00 -1.16 -7.86
CA SER A 212 28.18 -0.23 -8.64
C SER A 212 28.60 1.22 -8.41
N PHE A 213 28.69 2.01 -9.48
CA PHE A 213 28.91 3.46 -9.38
C PHE A 213 27.61 4.19 -9.04
N SER A 214 27.72 5.33 -8.35
CA SER A 214 26.61 6.27 -8.20
C SER A 214 26.11 6.77 -9.56
N PRO A 215 24.87 7.30 -9.66
CA PRO A 215 24.37 7.89 -10.91
C PRO A 215 25.24 9.01 -11.49
N SER A 216 25.88 9.80 -10.62
CA SER A 216 26.94 10.77 -10.97
C SER A 216 28.22 10.14 -11.53
N GLY A 217 28.54 8.91 -11.12
CA GLY A 217 29.84 8.27 -11.29
C GLY A 217 30.87 8.59 -10.19
N ASP A 218 30.65 9.64 -9.38
CA ASP A 218 31.63 10.18 -8.43
C ASP A 218 31.82 9.36 -7.15
N ALA A 219 31.03 8.30 -6.93
CA ALA A 219 31.19 7.37 -5.82
C ALA A 219 31.07 5.90 -6.27
N LEU A 220 31.70 4.99 -5.52
CA LEU A 220 31.62 3.55 -5.74
C LEU A 220 31.06 2.85 -4.50
N ALA A 221 29.99 2.06 -4.67
CA ALA A 221 29.51 1.13 -3.66
C ALA A 221 29.93 -0.31 -3.99
N PHE A 222 30.28 -1.10 -2.98
CA PHE A 222 30.52 -2.54 -3.13
C PHE A 222 30.05 -3.34 -1.91
N ALA A 223 29.56 -4.56 -2.15
CA ALA A 223 29.12 -5.49 -1.12
C ALA A 223 30.07 -6.69 -1.03
N ALA A 224 30.32 -7.14 0.21
CA ALA A 224 31.28 -8.20 0.49
C ALA A 224 30.70 -9.36 1.33
N HIS A 225 31.43 -10.48 1.35
CA HIS A 225 31.04 -11.72 1.99
C HIS A 225 31.03 -11.66 3.53
N ASP A 226 31.43 -10.53 4.11
CA ASP A 226 31.40 -10.22 5.54
C ASP A 226 30.13 -9.46 5.96
N SER A 227 29.07 -9.54 5.15
CA SER A 227 27.79 -8.83 5.34
C SER A 227 27.93 -7.30 5.46
N SER A 228 28.98 -6.74 4.83
CA SER A 228 29.17 -5.29 4.73
C SER A 228 28.80 -4.74 3.35
N ILE A 229 28.41 -3.46 3.34
CA ILE A 229 28.45 -2.59 2.15
C ILE A 229 29.43 -1.47 2.44
N THR A 230 30.36 -1.22 1.53
CA THR A 230 31.32 -0.12 1.62
C THR A 230 31.08 0.86 0.48
N VAL A 231 30.96 2.15 0.82
CA VAL A 231 30.80 3.26 -0.12
C VAL A 231 32.05 4.12 -0.09
N VAL A 232 32.59 4.44 -1.26
CA VAL A 232 33.86 5.15 -1.43
C VAL A 232 33.67 6.44 -2.20
N TYR A 233 34.17 7.54 -1.62
CA TYR A 233 34.23 8.87 -2.20
C TYR A 233 35.69 9.22 -2.50
N PRO A 234 36.20 9.01 -3.72
CA PRO A 234 37.59 9.31 -4.08
C PRO A 234 37.89 10.82 -4.13
N ASN A 235 39.18 11.17 -4.20
CA ASN A 235 39.68 12.55 -4.19
C ASN A 235 40.66 12.87 -5.35
N GLY A 236 40.53 12.17 -6.48
CA GLY A 236 41.49 12.21 -7.58
C GLY A 236 42.53 11.09 -7.50
N ALA A 237 43.32 10.94 -8.58
CA ALA A 237 44.38 9.94 -8.67
C ALA A 237 45.49 10.19 -7.64
N ASP A 238 46.06 9.11 -7.10
CA ASP A 238 47.14 9.08 -6.10
C ASP A 238 46.86 9.85 -4.78
N GLN A 239 45.64 10.34 -4.57
CA GLN A 239 45.19 10.93 -3.31
C GLN A 239 44.41 9.91 -2.47
N PRO A 240 44.42 10.02 -1.12
CA PRO A 240 43.50 9.24 -0.29
C PRO A 240 42.05 9.62 -0.62
N PRO A 241 41.09 8.67 -0.59
CA PRO A 241 39.67 8.99 -0.73
C PRO A 241 39.21 9.92 0.39
N ARG A 242 38.27 10.83 0.09
CA ARG A 242 37.62 11.72 1.06
C ARG A 242 36.96 10.95 2.19
N ALA A 243 36.26 9.87 1.82
CA ALA A 243 35.69 8.92 2.77
C ALA A 243 35.63 7.50 2.19
N VAL A 244 35.80 6.52 3.07
CA VAL A 244 35.47 5.10 2.85
C VAL A 244 34.56 4.71 4.00
N VAL A 245 33.28 4.50 3.72
CA VAL A 245 32.23 4.30 4.73
C VAL A 245 31.71 2.87 4.62
N SER A 246 32.09 2.01 5.56
CA SER A 246 31.64 0.62 5.64
C SER A 246 30.50 0.45 6.63
N VAL A 247 29.37 -0.09 6.17
CA VAL A 247 28.23 -0.50 7.00
C VAL A 247 28.25 -2.01 7.12
N SER A 248 28.82 -2.54 8.20
CA SER A 248 28.70 -3.94 8.60
C SER A 248 27.31 -4.21 9.19
N THR A 249 26.72 -5.38 8.89
CA THR A 249 25.35 -5.73 9.33
C THR A 249 25.29 -7.09 10.00
N GLN A 250 24.22 -7.35 10.76
CA GLN A 250 23.89 -8.67 11.33
C GLN A 250 22.98 -9.50 10.39
N LEU A 251 23.07 -9.22 9.09
CA LEU A 251 22.39 -9.95 8.02
C LEU A 251 23.37 -10.95 7.40
N LEU A 252 22.88 -11.81 6.50
CA LEU A 252 23.68 -12.68 5.66
C LEU A 252 24.20 -11.88 4.43
N PRO A 253 25.28 -12.33 3.75
CA PRO A 253 25.94 -11.49 2.76
C PRO A 253 25.07 -11.09 1.56
N PHE A 254 25.23 -9.84 1.11
CA PHE A 254 24.58 -9.33 -0.10
C PHE A 254 25.34 -9.78 -1.35
N MET A 255 24.61 -10.35 -2.32
CA MET A 255 25.12 -10.80 -3.61
C MET A 255 25.05 -9.70 -4.68
N SER A 256 24.15 -8.73 -4.52
CA SER A 256 23.88 -7.69 -5.51
C SER A 256 23.49 -6.36 -4.83
N LEU A 257 23.86 -5.24 -5.46
CA LEU A 257 23.43 -3.90 -5.07
C LEU A 257 23.23 -2.99 -6.29
N ILE A 258 22.36 -1.99 -6.14
CA ILE A 258 22.13 -0.89 -7.07
C ILE A 258 21.99 0.43 -6.30
N TRP A 259 22.33 1.55 -6.93
CA TRP A 259 22.03 2.89 -6.39
C TRP A 259 20.61 3.34 -6.74
N ASN A 260 20.02 4.14 -5.86
CA ASN A 260 18.70 4.77 -6.03
C ASN A 260 18.84 6.28 -5.77
N GLY A 261 19.50 6.98 -6.70
CA GLY A 261 20.04 8.33 -6.47
C GLY A 261 21.38 8.31 -5.71
N GLU A 262 21.92 9.48 -5.40
CA GLU A 262 23.24 9.64 -4.74
C GLU A 262 23.27 9.26 -3.24
N ALA A 263 22.11 8.98 -2.64
CA ALA A 263 21.94 8.88 -1.18
C ALA A 263 21.10 7.69 -0.69
N GLU A 264 20.69 6.78 -1.58
CA GLU A 264 20.08 5.48 -1.22
C GLU A 264 20.75 4.37 -2.07
N ILE A 265 21.06 3.24 -1.43
CA ILE A 265 21.54 2.01 -2.06
C ILE A 265 20.57 0.89 -1.68
N ILE A 266 20.20 0.07 -2.65
CA ILE A 266 19.41 -1.15 -2.46
C ILE A 266 20.33 -2.35 -2.63
N ALA A 267 20.32 -3.29 -1.69
CA ALA A 267 21.14 -4.50 -1.75
C ALA A 267 20.37 -5.74 -1.26
N ALA A 268 20.70 -6.92 -1.79
CA ALA A 268 20.02 -8.17 -1.51
C ALA A 268 20.97 -9.37 -1.63
N GLY A 269 20.59 -10.51 -1.04
CA GLY A 269 21.41 -11.72 -1.07
C GLY A 269 20.79 -12.87 -0.29
N TYR A 270 21.54 -13.41 0.67
CA TYR A 270 21.25 -14.70 1.31
C TYR A 270 20.07 -14.69 2.31
N ASP A 271 19.65 -13.55 2.88
CA ASP A 271 18.38 -13.48 3.66
C ASP A 271 17.12 -13.61 2.79
N CYS A 272 17.26 -13.73 1.46
CA CYS A 272 16.15 -13.78 0.49
C CYS A 272 15.25 -12.52 0.49
N GLU A 273 15.77 -11.42 1.05
CA GLU A 273 15.11 -10.12 1.18
C GLU A 273 16.05 -9.03 0.62
N ALA A 274 15.48 -7.90 0.19
CA ALA A 274 16.23 -6.71 -0.22
C ALA A 274 16.18 -5.60 0.84
N TYR A 275 17.26 -4.85 0.99
CA TYR A 275 17.49 -3.87 2.07
C TYR A 275 17.93 -2.51 1.56
N ARG A 276 17.58 -1.46 2.31
CA ARG A 276 17.91 -0.06 2.02
C ARG A 276 19.00 0.46 2.91
N PHE A 277 20.03 1.00 2.30
CA PHE A 277 21.07 1.78 2.94
C PHE A 277 20.91 3.24 2.53
N LYS A 278 21.06 4.17 3.47
CA LYS A 278 21.05 5.62 3.18
C LYS A 278 22.25 6.29 3.79
N GLY A 279 22.74 7.34 3.13
CA GLY A 279 23.89 8.06 3.61
C GLY A 279 24.46 9.07 2.62
N ASN A 280 25.65 9.54 2.95
CA ASN A 280 26.51 10.40 2.15
C ASN A 280 27.97 10.24 2.63
N GLU A 281 28.88 11.13 2.20
CA GLU A 281 30.29 11.13 2.59
C GLU A 281 30.52 11.13 4.12
N GLY A 282 29.63 11.76 4.90
CA GLY A 282 29.69 11.82 6.36
C GLY A 282 29.14 10.59 7.11
N GLY A 283 28.55 9.61 6.41
CA GLY A 283 28.06 8.39 7.04
C GLY A 283 26.95 7.68 6.25
N TRP A 284 26.88 6.35 6.39
CA TRP A 284 25.86 5.48 5.81
C TRP A 284 25.29 4.55 6.89
N GLN A 285 24.01 4.19 6.75
CA GLN A 285 23.30 3.31 7.68
C GLN A 285 22.29 2.40 6.96
N LEU A 286 22.08 1.20 7.49
CA LEU A 286 20.96 0.33 7.14
C LEU A 286 19.66 0.94 7.69
N THR A 287 18.66 1.17 6.83
CA THR A 287 17.40 1.86 7.15
C THR A 287 16.17 0.96 7.20
N GLY A 288 16.32 -0.33 6.85
CA GLY A 288 15.23 -1.33 6.84
C GLY A 288 15.20 -2.15 5.56
N SER A 289 14.24 -3.07 5.45
CA SER A 289 14.04 -3.86 4.23
C SER A 289 13.08 -3.19 3.23
N LEU A 290 13.03 -3.70 2.00
CA LEU A 290 12.03 -3.31 0.99
C LEU A 290 10.65 -3.93 1.24
N GLU A 291 10.60 -5.04 1.99
CA GLU A 291 9.41 -5.89 2.12
C GLU A 291 8.68 -5.67 3.46
N SER A 292 9.40 -5.26 4.51
CA SER A 292 8.83 -5.00 5.83
C SER A 292 8.15 -3.62 5.92
N LYS A 293 6.82 -3.62 6.16
CA LYS A 293 6.03 -2.43 6.50
C LYS A 293 6.34 -1.96 7.95
N GLY A 294 7.53 -1.42 8.18
CA GLY A 294 7.87 -0.53 9.30
C GLY A 294 8.34 -1.17 10.61
N ARG A 295 9.62 -0.96 10.94
CA ARG A 295 10.15 -0.87 12.32
C ARG A 295 11.31 0.15 12.35
N PRO A 296 11.28 1.19 13.20
CA PRO A 296 12.48 1.94 13.54
C PRO A 296 13.31 1.19 14.59
N GLY A 297 14.64 1.25 14.47
CA GLY A 297 15.57 0.71 15.47
C GLY A 297 15.83 -0.81 15.37
N LEU A 298 17.11 -1.19 15.40
CA LEU A 298 17.57 -2.59 15.39
C LEU A 298 17.62 -3.19 16.82
N GLY A 299 16.61 -2.91 17.64
CA GLY A 299 16.55 -3.30 19.06
C GLY A 299 16.03 -4.73 19.27
N ASP A 300 14.73 -4.94 19.07
CA ASP A 300 14.02 -6.16 19.50
C ASP A 300 13.79 -7.17 18.36
N ALA A 301 14.84 -7.54 17.60
CA ALA A 301 14.63 -8.23 16.32
C ALA A 301 15.70 -9.24 15.82
N ARG A 302 16.54 -9.87 16.68
CA ARG A 302 17.21 -11.17 16.37
C ARG A 302 18.01 -11.80 17.56
N GLU A 303 17.50 -11.75 18.81
CA GLU A 303 18.18 -12.42 19.94
C GLU A 303 17.76 -13.90 20.17
N GLU A 304 16.78 -14.42 19.41
CA GLU A 304 16.59 -15.87 19.32
C GLU A 304 17.62 -16.49 18.36
N SER A 305 18.78 -16.85 18.91
CA SER A 305 19.76 -17.69 18.19
C SER A 305 19.14 -19.00 17.70
N ALA A 306 19.66 -19.56 16.61
CA ALA A 306 19.19 -20.85 16.06
C ALA A 306 19.20 -21.99 17.10
N PHE A 307 20.08 -21.90 18.10
CA PHE A 307 20.17 -22.83 19.24
C PHE A 307 18.90 -22.82 20.11
N ASN A 308 18.28 -21.65 20.34
CA ASN A 308 17.00 -21.55 21.05
C ASN A 308 15.84 -22.10 20.21
N MET A 309 15.88 -21.91 18.88
CA MET A 309 14.86 -22.40 17.96
C MET A 309 14.82 -23.94 17.95
N PHE A 310 15.98 -24.62 17.80
CA PHE A 310 16.08 -26.08 17.93
C PHE A 310 15.53 -26.59 19.27
N LYS A 311 15.85 -25.90 20.37
CA LYS A 311 15.42 -26.28 21.73
C LYS A 311 13.90 -26.16 21.94
N GLN A 312 13.21 -25.28 21.20
CA GLN A 312 11.74 -25.21 21.22
C GLN A 312 11.05 -26.27 20.36
N MET A 313 11.69 -26.78 19.30
CA MET A 313 11.09 -27.80 18.42
C MET A 313 10.98 -29.15 19.15
N ASP A 314 12.05 -29.56 19.84
CA ASP A 314 12.12 -30.80 20.63
C ASP A 314 11.05 -30.85 21.75
N LEU A 315 10.77 -29.69 22.36
CA LEU A 315 9.76 -29.52 23.42
C LEU A 315 8.30 -29.49 22.94
N LYS A 316 8.02 -29.41 21.63
CA LYS A 316 6.65 -29.12 21.12
C LYS A 316 6.05 -30.15 20.17
N GLY A 317 6.80 -31.16 19.74
CA GLY A 317 6.26 -32.40 19.15
C GLY A 317 5.27 -32.22 17.98
N LYS A 318 5.44 -31.19 17.16
CA LYS A 318 4.55 -30.88 16.02
C LYS A 318 5.35 -30.62 14.74
N THR A 319 5.33 -31.58 13.84
CA THR A 319 5.74 -31.41 12.44
C THR A 319 4.73 -30.54 11.70
N LYS A 320 4.97 -29.23 11.69
CA LYS A 320 4.56 -28.36 10.59
C LYS A 320 5.68 -28.34 9.56
N ASP A 321 5.35 -28.47 8.28
CA ASP A 321 6.22 -28.02 7.19
C ASP A 321 6.18 -26.48 7.12
N ASP A 322 6.91 -25.83 8.01
CA ASP A 322 7.05 -24.37 8.10
C ASP A 322 8.21 -23.91 7.16
N THR A 323 8.22 -24.43 5.92
CA THR A 323 9.33 -24.34 4.96
C THR A 323 9.29 -23.12 4.03
N GLN A 324 8.24 -22.31 4.10
CA GLN A 324 8.14 -21.06 3.34
C GLN A 324 8.65 -19.87 4.15
N LEU A 325 9.51 -19.06 3.53
CA LEU A 325 10.00 -17.80 4.08
C LEU A 325 8.88 -16.75 4.04
N LYS A 326 8.97 -15.75 4.93
CA LYS A 326 8.03 -14.60 4.95
C LYS A 326 8.33 -13.53 3.90
N THR A 327 9.42 -13.73 3.17
CA THR A 327 9.94 -12.89 2.09
C THR A 327 9.31 -13.23 0.75
N VAL A 328 9.29 -12.27 -0.16
CA VAL A 328 8.79 -12.42 -1.54
C VAL A 328 9.62 -13.44 -2.31
N HIS A 329 10.94 -13.44 -2.12
CA HIS A 329 11.80 -14.48 -2.65
C HIS A 329 11.94 -15.62 -1.65
N GLN A 330 11.73 -16.85 -2.12
CA GLN A 330 11.88 -18.09 -1.35
C GLN A 330 13.30 -18.69 -1.49
N ASN A 331 14.20 -17.98 -2.18
CA ASN A 331 15.58 -18.37 -2.47
C ASN A 331 16.49 -17.13 -2.50
N THR A 332 17.80 -17.34 -2.40
CA THR A 332 18.83 -16.27 -2.43
C THR A 332 18.66 -15.37 -3.66
N ILE A 333 18.65 -14.05 -3.45
CA ILE A 333 18.56 -13.07 -4.55
C ILE A 333 19.97 -12.89 -5.16
N SER A 334 20.21 -13.52 -6.31
CA SER A 334 21.52 -13.54 -6.98
C SER A 334 21.88 -12.22 -7.69
N THR A 335 20.89 -11.48 -8.20
CA THR A 335 21.09 -10.23 -8.95
C THR A 335 19.86 -9.34 -8.87
N ILE A 336 20.07 -8.04 -8.64
CA ILE A 336 19.07 -6.96 -8.75
C ILE A 336 19.43 -6.13 -9.98
N ARG A 337 18.43 -5.61 -10.70
CA ARG A 337 18.61 -4.61 -11.76
C ARG A 337 17.60 -3.48 -11.68
N VAL A 338 17.97 -2.33 -12.23
CA VAL A 338 17.07 -1.18 -12.41
C VAL A 338 16.06 -1.53 -13.51
N TYR A 339 14.79 -1.69 -13.13
CA TYR A 339 13.72 -1.95 -14.08
C TYR A 339 13.30 -0.67 -14.82
N GLU A 340 13.02 0.41 -14.09
CA GLU A 340 12.61 1.73 -14.57
C GLU A 340 13.40 2.82 -13.82
N GLY A 341 13.76 3.91 -14.49
CA GLY A 341 14.34 5.10 -13.85
C GLY A 341 14.75 6.18 -14.86
N SER A 342 14.79 7.43 -14.43
CA SER A 342 15.30 8.56 -15.22
C SER A 342 15.85 9.67 -14.32
N GLY A 343 16.99 10.27 -14.72
CA GLY A 343 17.50 11.56 -14.24
C GLY A 343 17.69 11.79 -12.73
N GLY A 344 17.47 10.80 -11.86
CA GLY A 344 17.56 10.92 -10.41
C GLY A 344 16.42 11.70 -9.72
N ALA A 345 15.38 12.19 -10.43
CA ALA A 345 14.33 13.03 -9.84
C ALA A 345 12.97 12.94 -10.56
N VAL A 346 11.87 13.09 -9.80
CA VAL A 346 10.47 13.04 -10.29
C VAL A 346 9.70 14.32 -9.87
N LYS A 347 8.77 14.79 -10.72
CA LYS A 347 8.28 16.20 -10.71
C LYS A 347 6.83 16.43 -10.21
N LYS A 348 6.24 15.47 -9.47
CA LYS A 348 4.89 15.49 -8.82
C LYS A 348 3.70 15.41 -9.83
N PHE A 349 2.43 15.06 -9.52
CA PHE A 349 1.67 14.58 -8.33
C PHE A 349 0.27 13.94 -8.72
N SER A 350 -0.60 13.52 -7.76
CA SER A 350 -1.82 12.64 -7.93
C SER A 350 -3.19 13.23 -7.45
N THR A 351 -4.32 12.49 -7.33
CA THR A 351 -5.42 12.66 -6.31
C THR A 351 -6.16 11.35 -6.05
N GLY A 352 -6.59 11.00 -4.82
CA GLY A 352 -7.72 10.06 -4.60
C GLY A 352 -7.74 8.70 -5.34
N LEU A 353 -6.59 8.02 -5.45
CA LEU A 353 -6.38 6.71 -6.12
C LEU A 353 -6.95 6.57 -7.55
N ILE A 354 -8.23 6.29 -7.71
CA ILE A 354 -8.87 6.22 -9.03
C ILE A 354 -8.96 7.60 -9.71
N SER A 355 -8.99 8.68 -8.93
CA SER A 355 -8.87 10.03 -9.48
C SER A 355 -7.47 10.29 -10.06
N ILE A 356 -6.42 9.62 -9.56
CA ILE A 356 -5.07 9.66 -10.16
C ILE A 356 -5.14 9.04 -11.54
N ASP A 357 -5.68 7.83 -11.60
CA ASP A 357 -5.71 7.01 -12.80
C ASP A 357 -6.56 7.68 -13.89
N ALA A 358 -7.75 8.18 -13.54
CA ALA A 358 -8.59 8.94 -14.44
C ALA A 358 -7.88 10.20 -14.98
N LEU A 359 -7.34 11.06 -14.11
CA LEU A 359 -6.67 12.30 -14.52
C LEU A 359 -5.39 12.03 -15.33
N ALA A 360 -4.57 11.06 -14.92
CA ALA A 360 -3.34 10.69 -15.63
C ALA A 360 -3.63 10.08 -17.02
N GLN A 361 -4.68 9.26 -17.16
CA GLN A 361 -5.03 8.64 -18.45
C GLN A 361 -5.51 9.65 -19.50
N GLU A 362 -6.07 10.79 -19.10
CA GLU A 362 -6.43 11.88 -20.04
C GLU A 362 -5.18 12.54 -20.68
N GLN A 363 -3.96 12.36 -20.13
CA GLN A 363 -2.68 12.76 -20.72
C GLN A 363 -2.60 14.26 -21.13
N THR A 364 -3.24 15.15 -20.38
CA THR A 364 -3.34 16.58 -20.71
C THR A 364 -2.94 17.55 -19.59
N PHE A 365 -2.56 17.04 -18.41
CA PHE A 365 -2.24 17.85 -17.23
C PHE A 365 -0.74 17.81 -16.96
N ASP A 366 -0.10 18.98 -16.85
CA ASP A 366 1.32 19.09 -16.45
C ASP A 366 1.56 18.69 -14.98
N ARG A 367 0.48 18.68 -14.17
CA ARG A 367 0.44 18.57 -12.69
C ARG A 367 -1.02 18.25 -12.24
N ILE A 368 -1.26 17.37 -11.25
CA ILE A 368 -2.57 17.03 -10.60
C ILE A 368 -2.35 16.78 -9.07
N ARG A 369 -3.01 17.36 -8.04
CA ARG A 369 -2.40 17.39 -6.66
C ARG A 369 -3.05 16.64 -5.46
N CYS A 370 -2.37 15.61 -4.92
CA CYS A 370 -2.76 14.83 -3.72
C CYS A 370 -1.87 15.08 -2.50
N PHE A 371 -2.52 15.16 -1.35
CA PHE A 371 -1.91 15.12 -0.02
C PHE A 371 -2.68 14.09 0.79
N GLU A 372 -1.97 13.12 1.36
CA GLU A 372 -2.53 12.10 2.26
C GLU A 372 -1.97 12.38 3.66
N ARG A 373 -2.87 12.50 4.63
CA ARG A 373 -2.53 12.76 6.03
C ARG A 373 -1.94 11.54 6.73
N ARG A 374 -2.16 10.35 6.16
CA ARG A 374 -1.62 9.07 6.62
C ARG A 374 -0.27 8.71 5.98
N GLU A 375 0.30 7.65 6.51
CA GLU A 375 1.62 7.11 6.21
C GLU A 375 1.70 6.31 4.88
N LYS A 376 0.54 5.93 4.35
CA LYS A 376 0.36 5.13 3.12
C LYS A 376 -1.02 5.38 2.52
N ALA A 377 -1.25 4.93 1.29
CA ALA A 377 -2.57 5.03 0.65
C ALA A 377 -3.51 3.88 1.07
N GLY A 378 -4.82 4.16 1.07
CA GLY A 378 -5.89 3.24 1.46
C GLY A 378 -7.04 3.91 2.21
N GLY A 379 -6.84 5.12 2.74
CA GLY A 379 -7.87 5.87 3.46
C GLY A 379 -8.38 5.10 4.68
N CYS A 380 -9.67 4.77 4.71
CA CYS A 380 -10.27 3.98 5.77
C CYS A 380 -9.87 2.49 5.77
N TRP A 381 -9.17 1.98 4.75
CA TRP A 381 -8.72 0.58 4.66
C TRP A 381 -7.34 0.31 5.29
N ILE A 382 -6.88 1.25 6.13
CA ILE A 382 -5.59 1.20 6.81
C ILE A 382 -5.81 0.76 8.26
N GLU A 383 -5.26 -0.37 8.67
CA GLU A 383 -5.18 -0.75 10.09
C GLU A 383 -4.30 0.25 10.87
N ASP A 384 -4.79 0.68 12.03
CA ASP A 384 -4.04 1.53 12.97
C ASP A 384 -3.05 0.71 13.81
N PRO A 385 -1.95 1.32 14.31
CA PRO A 385 -1.04 0.66 15.25
C PRO A 385 -1.77 0.08 16.48
N LYS A 386 -1.31 -1.07 16.99
CA LYS A 386 -1.99 -1.80 18.08
C LYS A 386 -1.92 -1.08 19.43
N ASP A 387 -0.95 -0.19 19.56
CA ASP A 387 -0.69 0.73 20.65
C ASP A 387 -1.44 2.06 20.49
N HIS A 388 -2.11 2.30 19.36
CA HIS A 388 -2.89 3.52 19.14
C HIS A 388 -4.18 3.53 19.97
N VAL A 389 -4.15 4.26 21.08
CA VAL A 389 -5.35 4.57 21.87
C VAL A 389 -6.14 5.66 21.16
N GLN A 390 -7.25 5.29 20.49
CA GLN A 390 -8.13 6.28 19.87
C GLN A 390 -8.68 7.24 20.93
N GLN A 391 -8.56 8.54 20.66
CA GLN A 391 -8.98 9.57 21.60
C GLN A 391 -10.51 9.67 21.69
N ILE A 392 -11.01 9.89 22.91
CA ILE A 392 -12.43 10.10 23.19
C ILE A 392 -12.75 11.56 22.84
N PRO A 393 -13.71 11.83 21.93
CA PRO A 393 -14.05 13.19 21.54
C PRO A 393 -14.85 13.90 22.63
N ASP A 394 -14.88 15.23 22.57
CA ASP A 394 -15.87 16.01 23.34
C ASP A 394 -17.28 15.64 22.88
N PHE A 395 -18.06 15.05 23.80
CA PHE A 395 -19.41 14.55 23.52
C PHE A 395 -20.38 15.65 23.09
N GLU A 396 -20.28 16.86 23.66
CA GLU A 396 -21.18 17.96 23.36
C GLU A 396 -20.90 18.49 21.95
N VAL A 397 -19.62 18.70 21.62
CA VAL A 397 -19.21 19.18 20.30
C VAL A 397 -19.44 18.10 19.21
N CYS A 398 -19.36 16.82 19.57
CA CYS A 398 -19.81 15.71 18.71
C CYS A 398 -21.33 15.72 18.47
N ALA A 399 -22.13 16.01 19.48
CA ALA A 399 -23.59 16.11 19.36
C ALA A 399 -24.01 17.30 18.49
N GLU A 400 -23.32 18.43 18.62
CA GLU A 400 -23.45 19.61 17.75
C GLU A 400 -22.95 19.38 16.30
N ARG A 401 -22.27 18.26 16.03
CA ARG A 401 -21.65 17.94 14.73
C ARG A 401 -20.55 18.93 14.28
N LYS A 402 -19.78 19.49 15.23
CA LYS A 402 -18.69 20.45 14.95
C LYS A 402 -17.29 20.10 15.55
N PRO A 403 -16.92 18.83 15.87
CA PRO A 403 -15.74 18.58 16.69
C PRO A 403 -14.41 18.71 15.92
N ASP A 404 -14.42 18.63 14.59
CA ASP A 404 -13.24 18.83 13.74
C ASP A 404 -13.15 20.30 13.30
N LEU A 405 -12.70 21.14 14.23
CA LEU A 405 -12.49 22.57 14.02
C LEU A 405 -11.18 22.83 13.23
N PRO A 406 -11.09 23.90 12.42
CA PRO A 406 -9.85 24.30 11.74
C PRO A 406 -8.65 24.53 12.69
N LEU A 407 -7.44 24.57 12.13
CA LEU A 407 -6.26 25.10 12.82
C LEU A 407 -6.07 26.60 12.49
N PRO A 408 -5.51 27.40 13.41
CA PRO A 408 -4.98 28.72 13.06
C PRO A 408 -3.90 28.56 11.98
N ILE A 409 -4.01 29.35 10.91
CA ILE A 409 -3.03 29.38 9.82
C ILE A 409 -1.91 30.37 10.18
N PRO A 410 -0.62 30.02 9.97
CA PRO A 410 0.47 30.97 10.20
C PRO A 410 0.37 32.20 9.30
N GLU A 411 0.61 33.40 9.86
CA GLU A 411 0.54 34.68 9.12
C GLU A 411 1.63 34.80 8.03
N VAL A 412 2.73 34.09 8.20
CA VAL A 412 3.86 34.03 7.25
C VAL A 412 4.10 32.56 6.90
N LEU A 413 4.25 32.27 5.60
CA LEU A 413 4.51 30.93 5.08
C LEU A 413 5.64 30.97 4.02
N PRO A 414 6.50 29.94 3.94
CA PRO A 414 6.53 28.74 4.77
C PRO A 414 6.99 29.02 6.21
N ALA A 415 6.60 28.13 7.14
CA ALA A 415 6.90 28.26 8.56
C ALA A 415 7.21 26.90 9.21
N THR A 416 8.02 26.93 10.27
CA THR A 416 8.21 25.80 11.19
C THR A 416 7.72 26.20 12.56
N LEU A 417 6.77 25.45 13.11
CA LEU A 417 6.14 25.72 14.41
C LEU A 417 6.21 24.47 15.31
N PRO A 418 6.06 24.60 16.65
CA PRO A 418 5.90 23.46 17.54
C PRO A 418 4.76 22.54 17.07
N ARG A 419 4.96 21.22 17.19
CA ARG A 419 4.03 20.20 16.69
C ARG A 419 2.62 20.38 17.25
N ASN A 420 1.62 20.41 16.38
CA ASN A 420 0.24 20.56 16.76
C ASN A 420 -0.33 19.24 17.32
N THR A 421 -0.75 19.25 18.58
CA THR A 421 -1.26 18.07 19.31
C THR A 421 -2.80 17.94 19.26
N LYS A 422 -3.50 18.80 18.52
CA LYS A 422 -4.96 18.76 18.42
C LYS A 422 -5.42 17.48 17.73
N TYR A 423 -6.42 16.81 18.30
CA TYR A 423 -6.97 15.60 17.70
C TYR A 423 -7.58 15.86 16.31
N ARG A 424 -7.20 15.05 15.30
CA ARG A 424 -7.62 15.21 13.90
C ARG A 424 -8.40 14.02 13.33
N PHE A 425 -8.88 13.10 14.17
CA PHE A 425 -9.71 11.96 13.74
C PHE A 425 -9.10 11.13 12.60
N SER A 426 -7.78 10.91 12.62
CA SER A 426 -7.00 10.25 11.57
C SER A 426 -7.11 8.73 11.54
N GLU A 427 -7.58 8.12 12.63
CA GLU A 427 -7.80 6.66 12.77
C GLU A 427 -8.85 6.13 11.79
N THR A 428 -8.85 4.81 11.61
CA THR A 428 -9.86 4.11 10.83
C THR A 428 -10.80 3.31 11.74
N SER A 429 -11.82 2.72 11.12
CA SER A 429 -12.72 1.74 11.77
C SER A 429 -12.34 0.30 11.41
N ILE A 430 -11.06 0.02 11.14
CA ILE A 430 -10.57 -1.33 10.84
C ILE A 430 -10.48 -2.14 12.13
N TYR A 431 -10.98 -3.37 12.08
CA TYR A 431 -10.84 -4.38 13.13
C TYR A 431 -10.40 -5.71 12.49
N PRO A 432 -9.71 -6.61 13.21
CA PRO A 432 -9.04 -7.77 12.60
C PRO A 432 -9.99 -8.72 11.85
N ALA A 433 -11.25 -8.83 12.31
CA ALA A 433 -12.30 -9.64 11.68
C ALA A 433 -13.21 -8.87 10.69
N LEU A 434 -12.80 -7.68 10.23
CA LEU A 434 -13.58 -6.91 9.24
C LEU A 434 -13.50 -7.56 7.85
N GLU A 435 -14.68 -7.78 7.29
CA GLU A 435 -14.92 -8.24 5.93
C GLU A 435 -15.87 -7.26 5.26
N THR A 436 -15.82 -7.13 3.93
CA THR A 436 -16.74 -6.25 3.20
C THR A 436 -18.19 -6.62 3.51
N ASN A 437 -19.11 -5.66 3.36
CA ASN A 437 -20.56 -5.88 3.42
C ASN A 437 -21.20 -5.84 2.01
N ILE A 438 -20.37 -5.71 0.98
CA ILE A 438 -20.73 -5.60 -0.44
C ILE A 438 -19.93 -6.65 -1.20
N ASP A 439 -20.48 -7.18 -2.30
CA ASP A 439 -19.79 -8.12 -3.18
C ASP A 439 -18.55 -7.50 -3.82
N SER A 440 -17.49 -8.29 -3.91
CA SER A 440 -16.23 -7.95 -4.60
C SER A 440 -16.40 -7.47 -6.04
N ARG A 441 -17.27 -8.06 -6.88
CA ARG A 441 -17.48 -7.63 -8.28
C ARG A 441 -18.27 -6.32 -8.36
N ALA A 442 -19.31 -6.15 -7.54
CA ALA A 442 -20.06 -4.89 -7.41
C ALA A 442 -19.21 -3.77 -6.80
N MET A 443 -18.25 -4.09 -5.92
CA MET A 443 -17.39 -3.12 -5.24
C MET A 443 -16.15 -2.71 -6.06
N SER A 444 -15.57 -3.62 -6.86
CA SER A 444 -14.33 -3.38 -7.63
C SER A 444 -14.48 -2.33 -8.73
N TYR A 445 -13.37 -1.65 -9.05
CA TYR A 445 -13.23 -0.88 -10.29
C TYR A 445 -13.44 -1.75 -11.54
N SER A 446 -13.88 -1.15 -12.64
CA SER A 446 -14.39 -1.85 -13.81
C SER A 446 -13.35 -2.67 -14.59
N GLN A 447 -12.07 -2.30 -14.51
CA GLN A 447 -10.97 -2.94 -15.24
C GLN A 447 -10.07 -3.76 -14.30
N GLU A 448 -10.31 -3.73 -12.98
CA GLU A 448 -9.45 -4.30 -11.96
C GLU A 448 -10.26 -5.06 -10.90
N PRO A 449 -10.46 -6.38 -11.05
CA PRO A 449 -11.14 -7.18 -10.02
C PRO A 449 -10.28 -7.31 -8.76
N MET A 450 -10.92 -7.26 -7.58
CA MET A 450 -10.29 -7.68 -6.32
C MET A 450 -9.92 -9.16 -6.35
N ALA A 451 -8.80 -9.50 -5.71
CA ALA A 451 -8.35 -10.89 -5.57
C ALA A 451 -9.39 -11.75 -4.82
N GLU A 452 -9.47 -13.03 -5.18
CA GLU A 452 -10.44 -14.01 -4.67
C GLU A 452 -10.06 -14.61 -3.29
N VAL A 453 -9.23 -13.90 -2.52
CA VAL A 453 -8.72 -14.36 -1.22
C VAL A 453 -9.79 -14.21 -0.13
N ARG A 454 -10.04 -15.32 0.58
CA ARG A 454 -11.07 -15.45 1.62
C ARG A 454 -10.44 -16.06 2.88
N THR A 455 -10.86 -15.63 4.07
CA THR A 455 -10.37 -16.20 5.35
C THR A 455 -11.09 -17.53 5.65
N PRO A 456 -10.55 -18.39 6.53
CA PRO A 456 -11.29 -19.56 7.03
C PRO A 456 -12.64 -19.19 7.66
N LEU A 457 -12.69 -18.09 8.42
CA LEU A 457 -13.91 -17.54 9.04
C LEU A 457 -14.94 -17.09 8.00
N ASN A 458 -14.49 -16.46 6.91
CA ASN A 458 -15.36 -16.06 5.81
C ASN A 458 -15.99 -17.29 5.11
N ILE A 459 -15.19 -18.33 4.89
CA ILE A 459 -15.62 -19.58 4.27
C ILE A 459 -16.59 -20.35 5.18
N GLU A 460 -16.37 -20.33 6.50
CA GLU A 460 -17.27 -20.91 7.50
C GLU A 460 -18.64 -20.20 7.56
N ARG A 461 -18.62 -18.86 7.51
CA ARG A 461 -19.84 -18.03 7.56
C ARG A 461 -20.67 -18.08 6.27
N HIS A 462 -19.99 -18.00 5.12
CA HIS A 462 -20.62 -17.67 3.83
C HIS A 462 -20.29 -18.66 2.68
N GLY A 463 -19.52 -19.72 2.95
CA GLY A 463 -19.13 -20.71 1.94
C GLY A 463 -17.87 -20.35 1.16
N LYS A 464 -17.34 -21.33 0.40
CA LYS A 464 -16.07 -21.18 -0.35
C LYS A 464 -16.12 -20.06 -1.39
N ASP A 465 -17.29 -19.86 -2.00
CA ASP A 465 -17.49 -18.93 -3.11
C ASP A 465 -17.85 -17.50 -2.65
N SER A 466 -17.93 -17.29 -1.33
CA SER A 466 -18.32 -16.04 -0.65
C SER A 466 -17.97 -14.74 -1.40
N PRO A 467 -18.92 -13.80 -1.57
CA PRO A 467 -18.69 -12.56 -2.32
C PRO A 467 -17.84 -11.54 -1.54
N PHE A 468 -17.72 -11.73 -0.23
CA PHE A 468 -17.05 -10.79 0.68
C PHE A 468 -15.52 -10.93 0.63
N ARG A 469 -14.80 -9.87 1.00
CA ARG A 469 -13.32 -9.88 1.12
C ARG A 469 -12.91 -9.37 2.49
N HIS A 470 -11.84 -9.94 3.04
CA HIS A 470 -11.21 -9.42 4.26
C HIS A 470 -10.60 -8.05 4.00
N TRP A 471 -10.64 -7.15 4.98
CA TRP A 471 -10.18 -5.76 4.82
C TRP A 471 -8.75 -5.65 4.28
N LYS A 472 -7.89 -6.65 4.56
CA LYS A 472 -6.50 -6.65 4.08
C LYS A 472 -6.40 -6.79 2.56
N VAL A 473 -7.27 -7.62 1.96
CA VAL A 473 -7.38 -7.77 0.50
C VAL A 473 -7.75 -6.44 -0.14
N VAL A 474 -8.52 -5.60 0.57
CA VAL A 474 -8.89 -4.25 0.12
C VAL A 474 -7.75 -3.25 0.31
N GLU A 475 -6.99 -3.30 1.41
CA GLU A 475 -5.75 -2.49 1.58
C GLU A 475 -4.78 -2.74 0.42
N ASP A 476 -4.47 -4.02 0.17
CA ASP A 476 -3.44 -4.41 -0.79
C ASP A 476 -3.91 -4.20 -2.24
N TYR A 477 -5.22 -4.34 -2.53
CA TYR A 477 -5.85 -3.92 -3.79
C TYR A 477 -5.71 -2.41 -4.05
N LEU A 478 -6.09 -1.58 -3.07
CA LEU A 478 -5.99 -0.12 -3.21
C LEU A 478 -4.53 0.34 -3.37
N GLN A 479 -3.59 -0.34 -2.73
CA GLN A 479 -2.16 -0.06 -2.91
C GLN A 479 -1.64 -0.55 -4.27
N SER A 480 -2.04 -1.73 -4.76
CA SER A 480 -1.58 -2.22 -6.07
C SER A 480 -1.96 -1.27 -7.21
N LEU A 481 -3.14 -0.63 -7.13
CA LEU A 481 -3.65 0.32 -8.13
C LEU A 481 -2.84 1.62 -8.23
N LEU A 482 -2.29 2.09 -7.10
CA LEU A 482 -1.34 3.19 -7.05
C LEU A 482 0.00 2.77 -7.68
N ASN A 483 0.50 1.63 -7.22
CA ASN A 483 1.88 1.21 -7.46
C ASN A 483 2.14 0.76 -8.91
N ARG A 484 1.16 0.16 -9.59
CA ARG A 484 1.29 -0.42 -10.94
C ARG A 484 1.67 0.56 -12.06
N ASN A 485 1.33 1.84 -11.89
CA ASN A 485 1.48 2.88 -12.93
C ASN A 485 2.47 3.99 -12.50
N GLY A 486 3.29 3.74 -11.47
CA GLY A 486 4.20 4.74 -10.91
C GLY A 486 3.49 5.87 -10.14
N TYR A 487 2.21 5.70 -9.77
CA TYR A 487 1.44 6.75 -9.11
C TYR A 487 1.85 6.95 -7.64
N GLU A 488 2.69 6.10 -7.06
CA GLU A 488 3.26 6.31 -5.72
C GLU A 488 4.19 7.54 -5.66
N LYS A 489 4.89 7.84 -6.76
CA LYS A 489 5.68 9.08 -6.95
C LYS A 489 4.82 10.35 -6.84
N LEU A 490 3.50 10.19 -6.91
CA LEU A 490 2.56 11.28 -7.11
C LEU A 490 1.86 11.73 -5.80
N VAL A 491 1.91 10.94 -4.73
CA VAL A 491 1.29 11.25 -3.42
C VAL A 491 2.31 11.87 -2.46
N THR A 492 1.91 12.90 -1.69
CA THR A 492 2.68 13.29 -0.48
C THR A 492 1.98 12.78 0.76
N TYR A 493 2.62 11.84 1.45
CA TYR A 493 2.15 11.23 2.71
C TYR A 493 2.44 12.12 3.94
N ASN A 494 1.86 11.76 5.08
CA ASN A 494 1.99 12.48 6.36
C ASN A 494 1.73 13.98 6.25
N THR A 495 0.86 14.40 5.32
CA THR A 495 0.59 15.81 4.99
C THR A 495 -0.90 16.10 5.08
N THR A 496 -1.30 16.96 6.01
CA THR A 496 -2.66 17.48 6.08
C THR A 496 -2.83 18.75 5.24
N VAL A 497 -3.97 18.88 4.57
CA VAL A 497 -4.44 20.15 4.03
C VAL A 497 -5.18 20.86 5.17
N GLU A 498 -4.77 22.09 5.50
CA GLU A 498 -5.31 22.87 6.62
C GLU A 498 -6.18 24.04 6.16
N ASN A 499 -5.96 24.53 4.93
CA ASN A 499 -6.83 25.49 4.27
C ASN A 499 -6.80 25.28 2.75
N VAL A 500 -7.95 25.50 2.10
CA VAL A 500 -8.14 25.65 0.66
C VAL A 500 -8.90 26.95 0.46
N SER A 501 -8.35 27.87 -0.32
CA SER A 501 -8.99 29.15 -0.63
C SER A 501 -8.77 29.53 -2.10
N LYS A 502 -9.67 30.34 -2.66
CA LYS A 502 -9.56 30.82 -4.05
C LYS A 502 -8.87 32.18 -4.07
N ASP A 503 -7.70 32.28 -4.69
CA ASP A 503 -7.08 33.56 -4.98
C ASP A 503 -7.83 34.23 -6.14
N LYS A 504 -8.50 35.33 -5.83
CA LYS A 504 -9.34 36.10 -6.76
C LYS A 504 -8.51 36.91 -7.77
N SER A 505 -7.19 37.02 -7.58
CA SER A 505 -6.27 37.73 -8.49
C SER A 505 -5.69 36.83 -9.57
N THR A 506 -5.35 35.58 -9.25
CA THR A 506 -4.84 34.58 -10.21
C THR A 506 -5.91 33.63 -10.76
N GLY A 507 -7.04 33.48 -10.06
CA GLY A 507 -8.05 32.47 -10.38
C GLY A 507 -7.67 31.04 -9.96
N GLN A 508 -6.59 30.86 -9.19
CA GLN A 508 -6.15 29.56 -8.70
C GLN A 508 -6.65 29.26 -7.28
N TRP A 509 -6.68 27.98 -6.92
CA TRP A 509 -6.85 27.48 -5.57
C TRP A 509 -5.51 27.41 -4.86
N VAL A 510 -5.39 28.08 -3.71
CA VAL A 510 -4.22 28.03 -2.84
C VAL A 510 -4.48 27.02 -1.72
N LEU A 511 -3.64 25.99 -1.64
CA LEU A 511 -3.68 25.00 -0.57
C LEU A 511 -2.62 25.34 0.48
N THR A 512 -3.03 25.51 1.72
CA THR A 512 -2.13 25.56 2.88
C THR A 512 -1.99 24.17 3.49
N LEU A 513 -0.74 23.78 3.72
CA LEU A 513 -0.31 22.40 3.89
C LEU A 513 0.56 22.30 5.13
N ARG A 514 0.42 21.19 5.88
CA ARG A 514 1.17 20.92 7.11
C ARG A 514 1.69 19.49 7.11
N GLN A 515 2.96 19.30 7.43
CA GLN A 515 3.61 18.01 7.63
C GLN A 515 4.38 18.04 8.95
N SER A 516 4.18 17.03 9.79
CA SER A 516 4.98 16.87 11.01
C SER A 516 6.37 16.38 10.66
N VAL A 517 7.40 17.00 11.26
CA VAL A 517 8.82 16.73 10.99
C VAL A 517 9.52 16.45 12.31
N ASP A 518 10.25 15.34 12.37
CA ASP A 518 11.14 15.03 13.49
C ASP A 518 12.49 15.70 13.23
N THR A 519 12.82 16.73 14.01
CA THR A 519 14.18 17.30 14.02
C THR A 519 14.93 16.78 15.25
N SER A 520 16.26 16.67 15.16
CA SER A 520 17.09 16.07 16.20
C SER A 520 17.10 16.79 17.56
N GLN A 521 16.33 17.88 17.72
CA GLN A 521 16.20 18.64 18.96
C GLN A 521 14.77 19.08 19.30
N ASN A 522 13.76 18.88 18.43
CA ASN A 522 12.35 19.15 18.76
C ASN A 522 11.34 18.55 17.77
N ASP A 523 10.15 18.21 18.30
CA ASP A 523 8.93 17.89 17.56
C ASP A 523 8.33 19.16 16.93
N CYS A 524 8.32 19.25 15.60
CA CYS A 524 7.75 20.39 14.90
C CYS A 524 6.77 19.99 13.77
N ASP A 525 6.04 20.98 13.29
CA ASP A 525 5.28 20.96 12.05
C ASP A 525 5.87 21.97 11.07
N TYR A 526 6.11 21.53 9.84
CA TYR A 526 6.44 22.39 8.70
C TYR A 526 5.17 22.73 7.91
N TRP A 527 5.00 24.00 7.59
CA TRP A 527 3.85 24.57 6.90
C TRP A 527 4.27 25.27 5.61
N TRP A 528 3.54 25.08 4.52
CA TRP A 528 3.78 25.75 3.24
C TRP A 528 2.49 25.90 2.43
N GLN A 529 2.60 26.53 1.25
CA GLN A 529 1.51 26.62 0.28
C GLN A 529 1.91 26.06 -1.09
N GLU A 530 0.94 25.51 -1.82
CA GLU A 530 1.06 25.22 -3.26
C GLU A 530 -0.27 25.61 -3.96
N SER A 531 -0.18 26.22 -5.15
CA SER A 531 -1.35 26.66 -5.94
C SER A 531 -1.65 25.73 -7.12
N PHE A 532 -2.95 25.55 -7.41
CA PHE A 532 -3.50 24.70 -8.48
C PHE A 532 -4.74 25.31 -9.14
N ASP A 533 -4.98 24.99 -10.40
CA ASP A 533 -6.11 25.52 -11.17
C ASP A 533 -7.44 24.84 -10.77
N ALA A 534 -7.37 23.61 -10.28
CA ALA A 534 -8.50 22.81 -9.81
C ALA A 534 -8.15 21.96 -8.57
N VAL A 535 -9.16 21.55 -7.80
CA VAL A 535 -9.04 20.76 -6.57
C VAL A 535 -10.08 19.63 -6.57
N VAL A 536 -9.65 18.40 -6.28
CA VAL A 536 -10.55 17.25 -6.11
C VAL A 536 -10.52 16.76 -4.66
N VAL A 537 -11.63 16.99 -3.95
CA VAL A 537 -11.80 16.61 -2.55
C VAL A 537 -12.24 15.15 -2.45
N ALA A 538 -11.30 14.28 -2.04
CA ALA A 538 -11.50 12.83 -1.88
C ALA A 538 -11.22 12.37 -0.43
N THR A 539 -11.47 13.23 0.57
CA THR A 539 -11.15 12.98 1.99
C THR A 539 -12.05 11.96 2.69
N GLY A 540 -13.25 11.71 2.13
CA GLY A 540 -14.28 10.89 2.74
C GLY A 540 -14.89 11.48 4.02
N HIS A 541 -16.01 10.89 4.45
CA HIS A 541 -16.89 11.42 5.51
C HIS A 541 -17.15 10.43 6.67
N TYR A 542 -16.48 9.28 6.68
CA TYR A 542 -16.57 8.28 7.76
C TYR A 542 -15.37 8.35 8.71
N HIS A 543 -14.98 9.55 9.14
CA HIS A 543 -13.81 9.74 10.01
C HIS A 543 -14.11 10.50 11.31
N VAL A 544 -14.99 11.52 11.29
CA VAL A 544 -15.47 12.22 12.50
C VAL A 544 -16.69 11.51 13.08
N PRO A 545 -16.65 10.97 14.32
CA PRO A 545 -17.78 10.28 14.92
C PRO A 545 -18.94 11.24 15.22
N PHE A 546 -20.17 10.77 15.06
CA PHE A 546 -21.36 11.41 15.60
C PHE A 546 -21.79 10.68 16.86
N ILE A 547 -21.73 11.35 18.01
CA ILE A 547 -22.29 10.85 19.28
C ILE A 547 -23.43 11.80 19.65
N PRO A 548 -24.67 11.33 19.81
CA PRO A 548 -25.79 12.19 20.18
C PRO A 548 -25.70 12.63 21.65
N HIS A 549 -26.26 13.79 21.96
CA HIS A 549 -26.47 14.24 23.34
C HIS A 549 -27.36 13.24 24.10
N ILE A 550 -26.91 12.81 25.27
CA ILE A 550 -27.61 11.93 26.21
C ILE A 550 -27.28 12.43 27.61
N ASP A 551 -28.29 12.74 28.42
CA ASP A 551 -28.12 13.32 29.75
C ASP A 551 -27.22 12.42 30.62
N GLY A 552 -26.16 13.00 31.19
CA GLY A 552 -25.22 12.29 32.06
C GLY A 552 -24.20 11.39 31.36
N LEU A 553 -24.26 11.17 30.04
CA LEU A 553 -23.26 10.39 29.29
C LEU A 553 -21.82 10.93 29.47
N PRO A 554 -21.54 12.25 29.39
CA PRO A 554 -20.19 12.77 29.64
C PRO A 554 -19.74 12.54 31.09
N GLN A 555 -20.67 12.46 32.03
CA GLN A 555 -20.36 12.19 33.44
C GLN A 555 -20.12 10.71 33.72
N PHE A 556 -20.79 9.81 33.01
CA PHE A 556 -20.53 8.37 33.06
C PHE A 556 -19.10 8.06 32.60
N GLU A 557 -18.66 8.64 31.47
CA GLU A 557 -17.28 8.51 31.00
C GLU A 557 -16.26 9.15 31.97
N ARG A 558 -16.51 10.36 32.48
CA ARG A 558 -15.64 10.98 33.50
C ARG A 558 -15.53 10.17 34.80
N ASN A 559 -16.61 9.50 35.20
CA ASN A 559 -16.62 8.62 36.37
C ASN A 559 -15.87 7.29 36.10
N PHE A 560 -15.93 6.78 34.88
CA PHE A 560 -15.39 5.48 34.48
C PHE A 560 -14.70 5.55 33.10
N PRO A 561 -13.45 6.04 33.02
CA PRO A 561 -12.79 6.27 31.74
C PRO A 561 -12.65 5.02 30.86
N GLY A 562 -12.87 5.19 29.56
CA GLY A 562 -12.91 4.13 28.56
C GLY A 562 -14.17 3.26 28.58
N SER A 563 -15.28 3.78 29.13
CA SER A 563 -16.59 3.10 29.18
C SER A 563 -17.53 3.53 28.04
N VAL A 564 -17.36 4.72 27.47
CA VAL A 564 -18.09 5.17 26.28
C VAL A 564 -17.16 5.11 25.06
N GLU A 565 -17.59 4.39 24.02
CA GLU A 565 -16.84 4.23 22.78
C GLU A 565 -17.72 4.53 21.56
N HIS A 566 -17.09 4.81 20.41
CA HIS A 566 -17.78 4.84 19.11
C HIS A 566 -17.40 3.59 18.29
N SER A 567 -18.23 3.15 17.34
CA SER A 567 -17.93 1.99 16.48
C SER A 567 -16.61 2.11 15.72
N LYS A 568 -16.13 3.34 15.51
CA LYS A 568 -14.78 3.63 14.97
C LYS A 568 -13.64 3.08 15.85
N ALA A 569 -13.80 3.09 17.17
CA ALA A 569 -12.80 2.59 18.13
C ALA A 569 -12.90 1.08 18.40
N TRP A 570 -14.00 0.44 18.02
CA TRP A 570 -14.20 -0.99 18.25
C TRP A 570 -13.17 -1.82 17.47
N ARG A 571 -12.60 -2.84 18.13
CA ARG A 571 -11.57 -3.72 17.55
C ARG A 571 -11.88 -5.22 17.67
N GLY A 572 -12.93 -5.61 18.40
CA GLY A 572 -13.32 -7.00 18.62
C GLY A 572 -14.06 -7.19 19.95
N PRO A 573 -14.67 -8.36 20.22
CA PRO A 573 -15.45 -8.62 21.44
C PRO A 573 -14.60 -8.83 22.71
N GLU A 574 -13.29 -9.04 22.59
CA GLU A 574 -12.44 -9.59 23.66
C GLU A 574 -12.35 -8.69 24.90
N LYS A 575 -12.36 -7.37 24.73
CA LYS A 575 -12.36 -6.36 25.84
C LYS A 575 -13.60 -6.48 26.74
N TYR A 576 -14.70 -7.01 26.20
CA TYR A 576 -16.03 -6.92 26.77
C TYR A 576 -16.53 -8.24 27.39
N ARG A 577 -15.68 -9.28 27.40
CA ARG A 577 -16.06 -10.63 27.82
C ARG A 577 -16.60 -10.69 29.24
N GLY A 578 -17.81 -11.25 29.40
CA GLY A 578 -18.50 -11.32 30.68
C GLY A 578 -18.77 -9.96 31.33
N LYS A 579 -19.08 -8.93 30.53
CA LYS A 579 -19.47 -7.58 30.98
C LYS A 579 -20.80 -7.17 30.39
N ARG A 580 -21.67 -6.54 31.16
CA ARG A 580 -22.88 -5.87 30.65
C ARG A 580 -22.53 -4.71 29.72
N VAL A 581 -22.89 -4.84 28.44
CA VAL A 581 -22.63 -3.83 27.40
C VAL A 581 -23.94 -3.37 26.76
N ILE A 582 -24.00 -2.07 26.44
CA ILE A 582 -24.99 -1.47 25.55
C ILE A 582 -24.37 -1.20 24.18
N VAL A 583 -25.08 -1.50 23.08
CA VAL A 583 -24.76 -1.04 21.72
C VAL A 583 -25.89 -0.12 21.24
N VAL A 584 -25.57 1.09 20.80
CA VAL A 584 -26.55 2.11 20.40
C VAL A 584 -26.56 2.29 18.88
N GLY A 585 -27.69 1.98 18.22
CA GLY A 585 -27.90 2.25 16.80
C GLY A 585 -28.23 1.01 15.95
N ALA A 586 -28.87 1.26 14.80
CA ALA A 586 -29.46 0.23 13.93
C ALA A 586 -29.16 0.44 12.42
N SER A 587 -28.02 1.07 12.10
CA SER A 587 -27.51 1.24 10.73
C SER A 587 -26.67 0.01 10.31
N ILE A 588 -25.46 0.17 9.77
CA ILE A 588 -24.57 -0.97 9.41
C ILE A 588 -23.79 -1.47 10.65
N SER A 589 -23.05 -0.60 11.33
CA SER A 589 -22.18 -1.00 12.45
C SER A 589 -22.93 -1.49 13.69
N GLY A 590 -24.16 -1.00 13.92
CA GLY A 590 -24.97 -1.39 15.09
C GLY A 590 -25.34 -2.87 15.10
N PRO A 591 -25.99 -3.39 14.05
CA PRO A 591 -26.21 -4.82 13.80
C PRO A 591 -24.92 -5.66 13.88
N ASP A 592 -23.86 -5.26 13.16
CA ASP A 592 -22.63 -6.05 13.07
C ASP A 592 -21.93 -6.19 14.44
N ILE A 593 -21.79 -5.09 15.19
CA ILE A 593 -21.20 -5.12 16.54
C ILE A 593 -22.15 -5.86 17.50
N SER A 594 -23.46 -5.62 17.44
CA SER A 594 -24.41 -6.30 18.34
C SER A 594 -24.38 -7.82 18.16
N PHE A 595 -24.38 -8.29 16.90
CA PHE A 595 -24.32 -9.70 16.58
C PHE A 595 -22.97 -10.33 16.94
N ALA A 596 -21.85 -9.66 16.65
CA ALA A 596 -20.51 -10.14 16.99
C ALA A 596 -20.22 -10.21 18.50
N MET A 597 -21.02 -9.50 19.32
CA MET A 597 -20.87 -9.43 20.77
C MET A 597 -21.83 -10.37 21.53
N ALA A 598 -22.89 -10.87 20.87
CA ALA A 598 -24.05 -11.45 21.55
C ALA A 598 -23.78 -12.72 22.38
N ASP A 599 -22.78 -13.52 22.00
CA ASP A 599 -22.35 -14.73 22.73
C ASP A 599 -21.06 -14.53 23.55
N GLU A 600 -20.53 -13.31 23.57
CA GLU A 600 -19.22 -12.99 24.15
C GLU A 600 -19.34 -12.20 25.46
N VAL A 601 -20.38 -11.37 25.60
CA VAL A 601 -20.62 -10.48 26.75
C VAL A 601 -21.37 -11.19 27.90
N GLU A 602 -21.68 -10.45 28.97
CA GLU A 602 -22.67 -10.88 29.97
C GLU A 602 -24.08 -10.91 29.32
N PRO A 603 -24.76 -12.07 29.21
CA PRO A 603 -26.03 -12.15 28.51
C PRO A 603 -27.19 -11.57 29.35
N PRO A 604 -28.16 -10.88 28.72
CA PRO A 604 -28.20 -10.49 27.31
C PRO A 604 -27.32 -9.26 27.02
N LEU A 605 -26.80 -9.17 25.80
CA LEU A 605 -26.34 -7.91 25.24
C LEU A 605 -27.53 -6.95 25.09
N HIS A 606 -27.35 -5.66 25.39
CA HIS A 606 -28.41 -4.67 25.31
C HIS A 606 -28.26 -3.80 24.05
N SER A 607 -29.19 -3.89 23.10
CA SER A 607 -29.17 -3.09 21.86
C SER A 607 -30.23 -1.99 21.88
N VAL A 608 -29.81 -0.72 21.87
CA VAL A 608 -30.69 0.46 21.87
C VAL A 608 -31.04 0.86 20.44
N VAL A 609 -32.34 0.83 20.12
CA VAL A 609 -32.87 1.04 18.76
C VAL A 609 -34.08 1.99 18.74
N ARG A 610 -34.17 2.86 17.72
CA ARG A 610 -35.27 3.85 17.55
C ARG A 610 -36.48 3.30 16.78
N GLY A 611 -36.74 1.99 16.87
CA GLY A 611 -37.78 1.30 16.08
C GLY A 611 -37.59 1.31 14.55
N ARG A 612 -36.52 1.95 14.05
CA ARG A 612 -36.13 1.97 12.63
C ARG A 612 -34.82 1.22 12.46
N TYR A 613 -34.77 0.39 11.41
CA TYR A 613 -33.65 -0.50 11.10
C TYR A 613 -33.07 -0.20 9.72
N HIS A 614 -31.90 -0.76 9.41
CA HIS A 614 -31.24 -0.59 8.12
C HIS A 614 -32.04 -1.25 6.98
N PRO A 615 -32.30 -0.57 5.84
CA PRO A 615 -33.24 -1.06 4.82
C PRO A 615 -32.84 -2.39 4.17
N TYR A 616 -31.54 -2.70 4.11
CA TYR A 616 -31.05 -3.95 3.52
C TYR A 616 -30.96 -5.12 4.52
N PHE A 617 -31.14 -4.87 5.82
CA PHE A 617 -30.84 -5.84 6.89
C PHE A 617 -32.02 -6.08 7.85
N PHE A 618 -32.98 -5.16 7.92
CA PHE A 618 -34.10 -5.19 8.87
C PHE A 618 -33.58 -5.42 10.31
N ASP A 619 -34.31 -6.18 11.13
CA ASP A 619 -33.93 -6.46 12.52
C ASP A 619 -33.22 -7.80 12.71
N PHE A 620 -32.90 -8.56 11.64
CA PHE A 620 -32.46 -9.96 11.73
C PHE A 620 -31.24 -10.19 12.64
N ALA A 621 -30.27 -9.28 12.65
CA ALA A 621 -29.12 -9.34 13.56
C ALA A 621 -29.53 -9.23 15.05
N PHE A 622 -30.57 -8.46 15.35
CA PHE A 622 -31.11 -8.25 16.71
C PHE A 622 -32.12 -9.33 17.14
N GLN A 623 -32.42 -10.31 16.28
CA GLN A 623 -33.25 -11.47 16.62
C GLN A 623 -32.46 -12.61 17.31
N HIS A 624 -31.16 -12.42 17.56
CA HIS A 624 -30.34 -13.35 18.31
C HIS A 624 -30.85 -13.48 19.76
N PRO A 625 -31.01 -14.70 20.32
CA PRO A 625 -31.65 -14.89 21.63
C PRO A 625 -30.94 -14.19 22.80
N ASN A 626 -29.62 -14.00 22.69
CA ASN A 626 -28.82 -13.27 23.68
C ASN A 626 -28.79 -11.74 23.46
N ILE A 627 -29.64 -11.18 22.59
CA ILE A 627 -29.79 -9.71 22.42
C ILE A 627 -31.16 -9.27 22.96
N LEU A 628 -31.14 -8.35 23.92
CA LEU A 628 -32.32 -7.64 24.40
C LEU A 628 -32.38 -6.25 23.75
N ARG A 629 -33.48 -5.96 23.04
CA ARG A 629 -33.73 -4.64 22.44
C ARG A 629 -34.31 -3.68 23.46
N HIS A 630 -33.81 -2.45 23.46
CA HIS A 630 -34.29 -1.34 24.29
C HIS A 630 -34.69 -0.14 23.41
N PRO A 631 -35.67 0.68 23.85
CA PRO A 631 -35.89 2.00 23.27
C PRO A 631 -34.72 2.95 23.63
N PRO A 632 -34.70 4.19 23.10
CA PRO A 632 -33.63 5.15 23.36
C PRO A 632 -33.36 5.40 24.85
N ILE A 633 -32.09 5.72 25.14
CA ILE A 633 -31.66 6.19 26.46
C ILE A 633 -32.18 7.62 26.65
N THR A 634 -32.82 7.87 27.79
CA THR A 634 -33.16 9.23 28.24
C THR A 634 -31.97 9.86 28.96
N HIS A 635 -31.47 9.19 30.00
CA HIS A 635 -30.38 9.69 30.84
C HIS A 635 -29.58 8.55 31.50
N ILE A 636 -28.41 8.90 32.05
CA ILE A 636 -27.48 7.99 32.72
C ILE A 636 -27.09 8.57 34.08
N VAL A 637 -27.37 7.82 35.15
CA VAL A 637 -26.94 8.16 36.52
C VAL A 637 -25.68 7.38 36.85
N SER A 638 -24.64 8.08 37.30
CA SER A 638 -23.36 7.47 37.64
C SER A 638 -22.66 8.12 38.82
N ASN A 639 -21.96 7.31 39.62
CA ASN A 639 -21.14 7.77 40.73
C ASN A 639 -19.99 6.77 40.97
N ARG A 640 -18.74 7.26 40.93
CA ARG A 640 -17.54 6.42 41.03
C ARG A 640 -17.36 5.79 42.41
N GLU A 641 -17.61 6.52 43.48
CA GLU A 641 -17.41 6.07 44.88
C GLU A 641 -18.38 4.94 45.27
N LYS A 642 -19.64 5.07 44.83
CA LYS A 642 -20.72 4.10 45.06
C LYS A 642 -20.81 3.03 43.94
N ASN A 643 -19.92 3.09 42.95
CA ASN A 643 -19.95 2.29 41.71
C ASN A 643 -21.32 2.26 40.99
N ILE A 644 -22.10 3.33 41.08
CA ILE A 644 -23.41 3.44 40.42
C ILE A 644 -23.20 3.63 38.92
N ARG A 645 -23.89 2.82 38.12
CA ARG A 645 -23.77 2.71 36.65
C ARG A 645 -25.14 2.36 36.05
N THR A 646 -26.08 3.31 36.11
CA THR A 646 -27.49 3.04 35.77
C THR A 646 -27.95 3.86 34.57
N VAL A 647 -28.49 3.17 33.56
CA VAL A 647 -29.01 3.73 32.31
C VAL A 647 -30.52 3.64 32.31
N TYR A 648 -31.21 4.68 31.85
CA TYR A 648 -32.67 4.82 31.87
C TYR A 648 -33.20 4.97 30.44
N PHE A 649 -34.28 4.29 30.09
CA PHE A 649 -34.83 4.27 28.72
C PHE A 649 -36.19 4.97 28.60
N GLU A 650 -36.62 5.29 27.38
CA GLU A 650 -37.88 6.01 27.09
C GLU A 650 -39.15 5.26 27.54
N ASP A 651 -39.11 3.94 27.74
CA ASP A 651 -40.22 3.14 28.28
C ASP A 651 -40.29 3.12 29.82
N GLY A 652 -39.40 3.85 30.50
CA GLY A 652 -39.28 3.86 31.96
C GLY A 652 -38.54 2.65 32.53
N THR A 653 -38.05 1.72 31.71
CA THR A 653 -37.16 0.66 32.17
C THR A 653 -35.76 1.19 32.47
N THR A 654 -35.01 0.46 33.29
CA THR A 654 -33.66 0.83 33.72
C THR A 654 -32.72 -0.35 33.64
N LEU A 655 -31.42 -0.07 33.56
CA LEU A 655 -30.37 -1.08 33.54
C LEU A 655 -29.20 -0.65 34.41
N GLU A 656 -28.97 -1.40 35.49
CA GLU A 656 -27.85 -1.18 36.42
C GLU A 656 -26.58 -1.93 36.00
N ASN A 657 -25.44 -1.58 36.60
CA ASN A 657 -24.15 -2.24 36.42
C ASN A 657 -23.66 -2.26 34.96
N VAL A 658 -23.98 -1.21 34.18
CA VAL A 658 -23.51 -1.07 32.80
C VAL A 658 -22.01 -0.78 32.78
N HIS A 659 -21.25 -1.66 32.11
CA HIS A 659 -19.79 -1.54 32.03
C HIS A 659 -19.35 -0.67 30.86
N TYR A 660 -20.00 -0.84 29.69
CA TYR A 660 -19.64 -0.17 28.44
C TYR A 660 -20.86 0.25 27.62
N ILE A 661 -20.73 1.34 26.86
CA ILE A 661 -21.72 1.84 25.89
C ILE A 661 -21.01 2.11 24.56
N ILE A 662 -21.35 1.34 23.52
CA ILE A 662 -20.74 1.43 22.19
C ILE A 662 -21.70 2.14 21.24
N MET A 663 -21.31 3.33 20.76
CA MET A 663 -22.08 4.17 19.87
C MET A 663 -21.89 3.72 18.42
N GLY A 664 -22.85 2.99 17.87
CA GLY A 664 -22.99 2.66 16.44
C GLY A 664 -23.77 3.71 15.66
N THR A 665 -23.61 4.98 16.04
CA THR A 665 -24.44 6.13 15.63
C THR A 665 -23.98 6.83 14.35
N GLY A 666 -22.81 6.47 13.83
CA GLY A 666 -22.32 6.90 12.52
C GLY A 666 -21.45 8.16 12.59
N TYR A 667 -21.41 8.91 11.49
CA TYR A 667 -20.38 9.95 11.29
C TYR A 667 -20.97 11.33 10.97
N THR A 668 -20.10 12.33 11.05
CA THR A 668 -20.39 13.73 10.75
C THR A 668 -19.62 14.19 9.52
N TRP A 669 -20.32 14.92 8.64
CA TRP A 669 -19.68 15.61 7.52
C TRP A 669 -18.87 16.81 8.02
N THR A 670 -17.55 16.83 7.77
CA THR A 670 -16.67 17.96 8.11
C THR A 670 -15.74 18.27 6.93
N LEU A 671 -15.39 19.55 6.80
CA LEU A 671 -14.44 20.07 5.81
C LEU A 671 -13.63 21.23 6.44
N PRO A 672 -12.81 20.98 7.49
CA PRO A 672 -12.14 22.05 8.25
C PRO A 672 -11.22 22.94 7.39
N PHE A 673 -10.73 22.40 6.28
CA PHE A 673 -9.89 23.10 5.31
C PHE A 673 -10.69 23.97 4.31
N LEU A 674 -12.02 23.84 4.21
CA LEU A 674 -12.90 24.65 3.37
C LEU A 674 -13.95 25.37 4.24
N PRO A 675 -13.58 26.29 5.14
CA PRO A 675 -14.47 26.81 6.18
C PRO A 675 -15.74 27.49 5.65
N GLU A 676 -15.66 28.21 4.52
CA GLU A 676 -16.81 28.84 3.87
C GLU A 676 -17.83 27.78 3.44
N ILE A 677 -17.40 26.77 2.69
CA ILE A 677 -18.25 25.67 2.20
C ILE A 677 -18.73 24.79 3.36
N ALA A 678 -17.90 24.56 4.38
CA ALA A 678 -18.25 23.81 5.58
C ALA A 678 -19.43 24.43 6.35
N SER A 679 -19.55 25.77 6.35
CA SER A 679 -20.69 26.47 6.96
C SER A 679 -22.04 26.16 6.29
N THR A 680 -22.03 25.66 5.04
CA THR A 680 -23.25 25.29 4.30
C THR A 680 -23.75 23.88 4.61
N ILE A 681 -22.93 23.05 5.27
CA ILE A 681 -23.26 21.66 5.62
C ILE A 681 -24.49 21.65 6.53
N ARG A 682 -25.53 20.91 6.12
CA ARG A 682 -26.76 20.72 6.89
C ARG A 682 -27.29 19.30 6.74
N ASN A 683 -28.08 18.85 7.70
CA ASN A 683 -28.75 17.54 7.68
C ASN A 683 -27.81 16.34 7.37
N ASN A 684 -26.53 16.52 7.73
CA ASN A 684 -25.40 15.63 7.46
C ASN A 684 -25.08 15.37 5.98
N ARG A 685 -25.29 16.37 5.10
CA ARG A 685 -24.80 16.40 3.72
C ARG A 685 -24.20 17.76 3.35
N LEU A 686 -23.43 17.79 2.26
CA LEU A 686 -23.04 19.03 1.57
C LEU A 686 -24.13 19.38 0.51
N PRO A 687 -24.80 20.55 0.58
CA PRO A 687 -25.67 21.03 -0.49
C PRO A 687 -24.86 21.57 -1.69
N ASN A 688 -25.53 22.03 -2.75
CA ASN A 688 -24.92 22.78 -3.86
C ASN A 688 -23.85 22.00 -4.65
N LEU A 689 -23.93 20.67 -4.60
CA LEU A 689 -22.97 19.74 -5.17
C LEU A 689 -23.63 18.91 -6.30
N TYR A 690 -23.56 19.40 -7.54
CA TYR A 690 -24.21 18.79 -8.69
C TYR A 690 -23.70 17.36 -8.94
N GLN A 691 -24.62 16.42 -9.12
CA GLN A 691 -24.36 14.98 -9.24
C GLN A 691 -23.58 14.35 -8.07
N HIS A 692 -23.50 15.04 -6.92
CA HIS A 692 -22.58 14.74 -5.81
C HIS A 692 -21.09 14.84 -6.19
N ILE A 693 -20.76 15.68 -7.18
CA ILE A 693 -19.41 15.85 -7.75
C ILE A 693 -18.99 17.32 -7.81
N PHE A 694 -19.73 18.18 -8.52
CA PHE A 694 -19.27 19.53 -8.88
C PHE A 694 -19.85 20.59 -7.95
N TRP A 695 -19.00 21.42 -7.34
CA TRP A 695 -19.45 22.59 -6.60
C TRP A 695 -19.97 23.66 -7.58
N ARG A 696 -21.25 24.06 -7.48
CA ARG A 696 -21.87 24.85 -8.57
C ARG A 696 -21.34 26.27 -8.73
N GLU A 697 -20.81 26.90 -7.67
CA GLU A 697 -20.24 28.26 -7.76
C GLU A 697 -18.90 28.29 -8.52
N ASP A 698 -18.14 27.20 -8.45
CA ASP A 698 -16.87 27.02 -9.17
C ASP A 698 -16.61 25.51 -9.36
N PRO A 699 -16.94 24.94 -10.53
CA PRO A 699 -16.78 23.51 -10.79
C PRO A 699 -15.32 23.06 -10.91
N SER A 700 -14.32 23.97 -10.85
CA SER A 700 -12.92 23.57 -10.63
C SER A 700 -12.68 23.02 -9.22
N LEU A 701 -13.63 23.19 -8.29
CA LEU A 701 -13.72 22.42 -7.06
C LEU A 701 -14.66 21.22 -7.24
N CYS A 702 -14.06 20.04 -7.33
CA CYS A 702 -14.74 18.76 -7.47
C CYS A 702 -14.67 17.95 -6.17
N PHE A 703 -15.59 17.02 -6.00
CA PHE A 703 -15.63 16.03 -4.92
C PHE A 703 -15.76 14.63 -5.53
N VAL A 704 -15.10 13.63 -4.92
CA VAL A 704 -15.25 12.22 -5.29
C VAL A 704 -15.52 11.41 -4.03
N GLY A 705 -16.53 10.55 -4.10
CA GLY A 705 -17.04 9.78 -2.97
C GLY A 705 -18.01 10.53 -2.05
N ALA A 706 -18.57 11.66 -2.49
CA ALA A 706 -19.49 12.48 -1.69
C ALA A 706 -20.93 11.90 -1.57
N ILE A 707 -21.04 10.58 -1.41
CA ILE A 707 -22.26 9.79 -1.45
C ILE A 707 -22.35 8.83 -0.27
N ALA A 708 -23.57 8.42 0.11
CA ALA A 708 -23.75 7.30 1.05
C ALA A 708 -23.36 5.99 0.37
N ALA A 709 -22.79 5.05 1.14
CA ALA A 709 -22.13 3.89 0.58
C ALA A 709 -23.11 2.91 -0.11
N GLY A 710 -22.76 2.53 -1.34
CA GLY A 710 -23.44 1.51 -2.15
C GLY A 710 -22.40 0.63 -2.84
N PHE A 711 -22.01 0.98 -4.07
CA PHE A 711 -20.97 0.25 -4.82
C PHE A 711 -19.53 0.68 -4.48
N THR A 712 -19.36 1.67 -3.60
CA THR A 712 -18.04 2.16 -3.13
C THR A 712 -17.09 2.48 -4.30
N PHE A 713 -16.05 1.68 -4.56
CA PHE A 713 -15.03 2.04 -5.53
C PHE A 713 -15.56 2.14 -6.97
N LYS A 714 -16.44 1.23 -7.41
CA LYS A 714 -17.01 1.28 -8.77
C LYS A 714 -17.72 2.60 -9.07
N VAL A 715 -18.41 3.20 -8.09
CA VAL A 715 -19.04 4.52 -8.31
C VAL A 715 -18.03 5.66 -8.24
N PHE A 716 -17.00 5.56 -7.40
CA PHE A 716 -15.94 6.57 -7.35
C PHE A 716 -15.16 6.68 -8.67
N GLU A 717 -15.07 5.59 -9.45
CA GLU A 717 -14.52 5.59 -10.81
C GLU A 717 -15.35 6.40 -11.80
N TRP A 718 -16.67 6.22 -11.82
CA TRP A 718 -17.56 6.99 -12.71
C TRP A 718 -17.48 8.49 -12.38
N GLN A 719 -17.47 8.83 -11.09
CA GLN A 719 -17.25 10.21 -10.63
C GLN A 719 -15.87 10.74 -11.05
N ALA A 720 -14.81 9.97 -10.83
CA ALA A 720 -13.43 10.36 -11.15
C ALA A 720 -13.20 10.58 -12.65
N VAL A 721 -13.77 9.74 -13.52
CA VAL A 721 -13.64 9.90 -14.98
C VAL A 721 -14.45 11.09 -15.50
N LEU A 722 -15.63 11.36 -14.94
CA LEU A 722 -16.38 12.59 -15.28
C LEU A 722 -15.61 13.85 -14.84
N VAL A 723 -15.03 13.87 -13.63
CA VAL A 723 -14.14 14.95 -13.17
C VAL A 723 -12.93 15.09 -14.09
N ALA A 724 -12.27 13.99 -14.44
CA ALA A 724 -11.06 14.03 -15.26
C ALA A 724 -11.33 14.62 -16.65
N ARG A 725 -12.42 14.20 -17.31
CA ARG A 725 -12.79 14.70 -18.65
C ARG A 725 -13.31 16.14 -18.62
N PHE A 726 -13.96 16.57 -17.53
CA PHE A 726 -14.33 17.97 -17.33
C PHE A 726 -13.07 18.85 -17.19
N LEU A 727 -12.17 18.50 -16.27
CA LEU A 727 -10.93 19.26 -16.04
C LEU A 727 -9.97 19.20 -17.24
N ALA A 728 -10.04 18.15 -18.05
CA ALA A 728 -9.34 18.03 -19.34
C ALA A 728 -9.98 18.86 -20.47
N ASN A 729 -11.04 19.62 -20.19
CA ASN A 729 -11.84 20.39 -21.16
C ASN A 729 -12.38 19.56 -22.33
N ARG A 730 -12.77 18.31 -22.07
CA ARG A 730 -13.30 17.35 -23.08
C ARG A 730 -14.81 17.22 -23.05
N ILE A 731 -15.44 17.52 -21.92
CA ILE A 731 -16.90 17.61 -21.77
C ILE A 731 -17.26 18.92 -21.07
N HIS A 732 -18.50 19.38 -21.28
CA HIS A 732 -19.05 20.57 -20.64
C HIS A 732 -20.20 20.13 -19.72
N LEU A 733 -20.33 20.77 -18.55
CA LEU A 733 -21.46 20.56 -17.65
C LEU A 733 -22.73 21.22 -18.21
N PRO A 734 -23.93 20.70 -17.91
CA PRO A 734 -25.19 21.34 -18.30
C PRO A 734 -25.37 22.70 -17.60
N PRO A 735 -26.26 23.58 -18.11
CA PRO A 735 -26.52 24.90 -17.53
C PRO A 735 -26.84 24.86 -16.02
N VAL A 736 -26.45 25.89 -15.29
CA VAL A 736 -26.62 25.98 -13.81
C VAL A 736 -28.10 25.79 -13.40
N SER A 737 -29.06 26.21 -14.23
CA SER A 737 -30.50 25.97 -14.02
C SER A 737 -30.88 24.49 -13.99
N GLU A 738 -30.24 23.65 -14.81
CA GLU A 738 -30.44 22.19 -14.80
C GLU A 738 -29.73 21.55 -13.61
N GLN A 739 -28.56 22.08 -13.22
CA GLN A 739 -27.81 21.63 -12.04
C GLN A 739 -28.50 22.00 -10.71
N LEU A 740 -29.24 23.10 -10.68
CA LEU A 740 -30.13 23.51 -9.59
C LEU A 740 -31.34 22.57 -9.53
N LYS A 741 -32.06 22.44 -10.65
CA LYS A 741 -33.24 21.56 -10.75
C LYS A 741 -32.92 20.12 -10.35
N TRP A 742 -31.76 19.58 -10.71
CA TRP A 742 -31.31 18.25 -10.27
C TRP A 742 -31.27 18.11 -8.74
N GLU A 743 -30.87 19.15 -8.00
CA GLU A 743 -30.89 19.11 -6.53
C GLU A 743 -32.33 19.27 -6.00
N GLU A 744 -33.15 20.11 -6.62
CA GLU A 744 -34.56 20.29 -6.24
C GLU A 744 -35.38 19.01 -6.44
N ASP A 745 -35.31 18.39 -7.62
CA ASP A 745 -35.96 17.12 -7.95
C ASP A 745 -35.47 15.99 -7.01
N ARG A 746 -34.16 15.95 -6.70
CA ARG A 746 -33.59 14.94 -5.79
C ARG A 746 -33.94 15.20 -4.32
N ILE A 747 -34.11 16.45 -3.89
CA ILE A 747 -34.67 16.79 -2.56
C ILE A 747 -36.15 16.39 -2.51
N ALA A 748 -36.93 16.62 -3.56
CA ALA A 748 -38.33 16.20 -3.61
C ALA A 748 -38.48 14.67 -3.56
N TYR A 749 -37.56 13.92 -4.16
CA TYR A 749 -37.60 12.46 -4.20
C TYR A 749 -36.98 11.76 -2.97
N LYS A 750 -35.81 12.20 -2.47
CA LYS A 750 -35.08 11.55 -1.36
C LYS A 750 -35.10 12.35 -0.03
N GLY A 751 -35.54 13.61 -0.04
CA GLY A 751 -35.51 14.53 1.11
C GLY A 751 -34.16 15.22 1.32
N ASP A 752 -34.16 16.42 1.94
CA ASP A 752 -32.93 17.17 2.27
C ASP A 752 -32.24 16.58 3.52
N GLY A 753 -31.54 15.46 3.36
CA GLY A 753 -30.78 14.79 4.44
C GLY A 753 -29.97 13.61 3.94
N ILE A 754 -29.53 12.71 4.84
CA ILE A 754 -28.68 11.55 4.50
C ILE A 754 -29.17 10.77 3.25
N PRO A 755 -30.47 10.44 3.08
CA PRO A 755 -30.93 9.69 1.90
C PRO A 755 -30.74 10.41 0.55
N PHE A 756 -30.59 11.74 0.53
CA PHE A 756 -30.22 12.50 -0.69
C PHE A 756 -28.96 11.92 -1.35
N THR A 757 -27.98 11.58 -0.52
CA THR A 757 -26.66 11.08 -0.93
C THR A 757 -26.66 9.58 -1.23
N ALA A 758 -27.75 8.86 -0.95
CA ALA A 758 -27.88 7.44 -1.26
C ALA A 758 -28.29 7.23 -2.72
N LEU A 759 -27.65 6.26 -3.37
CA LEU A 759 -27.93 5.89 -4.76
C LEU A 759 -28.93 4.74 -4.91
N TYR A 760 -29.25 4.03 -3.82
CA TYR A 760 -30.21 2.92 -3.86
C TYR A 760 -31.67 3.44 -3.97
N PRO A 761 -32.56 2.78 -4.73
CA PRO A 761 -32.29 1.66 -5.66
C PRO A 761 -31.77 2.09 -7.05
N ASP A 762 -31.79 3.40 -7.34
CA ASP A 762 -31.48 4.09 -8.61
C ASP A 762 -29.99 4.01 -9.08
N PHE A 763 -29.34 2.85 -8.91
CA PHE A 763 -27.96 2.63 -9.33
C PHE A 763 -27.79 2.74 -10.86
N GLU A 764 -28.65 2.09 -11.65
CA GLU A 764 -28.55 2.08 -13.12
C GLU A 764 -28.66 3.49 -13.71
N ASP A 765 -29.66 4.26 -13.25
CA ASP A 765 -29.89 5.65 -13.67
C ASP A 765 -28.71 6.56 -13.34
N TYR A 766 -28.14 6.47 -12.12
CA TYR A 766 -26.98 7.28 -11.76
C TYR A 766 -25.73 6.89 -12.56
N PHE A 767 -25.44 5.60 -12.69
CA PHE A 767 -24.27 5.14 -13.44
C PHE A 767 -24.35 5.49 -14.93
N GLU A 768 -25.51 5.32 -15.58
CA GLU A 768 -25.67 5.70 -16.99
C GLU A 768 -25.72 7.21 -17.20
N GLU A 769 -26.28 8.02 -16.28
CA GLU A 769 -26.24 9.48 -16.41
C GLU A 769 -24.81 10.03 -16.25
N ILE A 770 -24.04 9.53 -15.28
CA ILE A 770 -22.61 9.91 -15.15
C ILE A 770 -21.82 9.45 -16.37
N ARG A 771 -22.07 8.24 -16.90
CA ARG A 771 -21.42 7.74 -18.12
C ARG A 771 -21.77 8.61 -19.34
N LYS A 772 -23.04 9.01 -19.47
CA LYS A 772 -23.56 9.91 -20.53
C LYS A 772 -22.94 11.30 -20.44
N LEU A 773 -22.81 11.88 -19.25
CA LEU A 773 -22.14 13.16 -19.03
C LEU A 773 -20.63 13.07 -19.33
N ALA A 774 -19.99 11.94 -19.02
CA ALA A 774 -18.57 11.72 -19.28
C ALA A 774 -18.27 11.44 -20.77
N GLY A 775 -19.22 10.85 -21.51
CA GLY A 775 -19.06 10.43 -22.90
C GLY A 775 -18.17 9.20 -23.07
N GLU A 776 -17.48 9.10 -24.21
CA GLU A 776 -16.49 8.06 -24.52
C GLU A 776 -15.07 8.66 -24.51
N PRO A 777 -13.99 7.87 -24.27
CA PRO A 777 -12.63 8.38 -24.26
C PRO A 777 -12.18 8.88 -25.65
N LYS A 778 -11.22 9.80 -25.69
CA LYS A 778 -10.66 10.34 -26.94
C LYS A 778 -9.88 9.23 -27.66
N VAL A 779 -10.03 9.15 -28.98
CA VAL A 779 -9.15 8.32 -29.84
C VAL A 779 -8.33 9.25 -30.73
N GLU A 780 -7.01 9.06 -30.72
CA GLU A 780 -6.04 9.89 -31.43
C GLU A 780 -4.95 8.99 -32.01
N GLU A 781 -4.72 9.06 -33.32
CA GLU A 781 -3.78 8.19 -34.05
C GLU A 781 -3.99 6.66 -33.81
N GLY A 782 -5.22 6.27 -33.48
CA GLY A 782 -5.59 4.89 -33.14
C GLY A 782 -5.33 4.49 -31.67
N ARG A 783 -4.76 5.39 -30.86
CA ARG A 783 -4.56 5.23 -29.42
C ARG A 783 -5.73 5.82 -28.63
N GLN A 784 -6.19 5.11 -27.60
CA GLN A 784 -7.17 5.62 -26.64
C GLN A 784 -6.50 6.51 -25.59
N ILE A 785 -7.14 7.63 -25.27
CA ILE A 785 -6.71 8.60 -24.25
C ILE A 785 -7.93 8.88 -23.35
N GLY A 786 -7.73 8.74 -22.04
CA GLY A 786 -8.80 8.71 -21.05
C GLY A 786 -9.28 7.31 -20.71
N ARG A 787 -9.74 7.12 -19.48
CA ARG A 787 -10.20 5.82 -18.96
C ARG A 787 -11.63 5.53 -19.48
N PRO A 788 -11.92 4.36 -20.08
CA PRO A 788 -13.27 4.02 -20.54
C PRO A 788 -14.19 3.67 -19.36
N LEU A 789 -15.49 3.93 -19.51
CA LEU A 789 -16.53 3.51 -18.57
C LEU A 789 -17.47 2.53 -19.29
N PRO A 790 -17.58 1.26 -18.86
CA PRO A 790 -18.56 0.34 -19.44
C PRO A 790 -20.00 0.78 -19.09
N LYS A 791 -20.98 0.20 -19.78
CA LYS A 791 -22.39 0.38 -19.39
C LYS A 791 -22.66 -0.28 -18.04
N PHE A 792 -23.68 0.20 -17.33
CA PHE A 792 -24.16 -0.46 -16.12
C PHE A 792 -24.65 -1.89 -16.42
N GLU A 793 -24.05 -2.89 -15.77
CA GLU A 793 -24.55 -4.26 -15.81
C GLU A 793 -25.53 -4.49 -14.66
N LYS A 794 -26.78 -4.89 -14.98
CA LYS A 794 -27.81 -5.20 -13.97
C LYS A 794 -27.34 -6.20 -12.91
N VAL A 795 -26.44 -7.12 -13.28
CA VAL A 795 -25.85 -8.10 -12.37
C VAL A 795 -25.15 -7.45 -11.17
N TRP A 796 -24.56 -6.25 -11.29
CA TRP A 796 -23.93 -5.57 -10.14
C TRP A 796 -24.96 -5.17 -9.08
N GLY A 797 -26.17 -4.77 -9.49
CA GLY A 797 -27.29 -4.51 -8.59
C GLY A 797 -27.84 -5.78 -7.97
N GLU A 798 -28.01 -6.83 -8.77
CA GLU A 798 -28.43 -8.13 -8.26
C GLU A 798 -27.42 -8.72 -7.26
N ASP A 799 -26.11 -8.60 -7.51
CA ASP A 799 -25.04 -9.08 -6.63
C ASP A 799 -25.03 -8.32 -5.30
N PHE A 800 -25.26 -7.00 -5.36
CA PHE A 800 -25.45 -6.18 -4.17
C PHE A 800 -26.62 -6.69 -3.31
N ASP A 801 -27.79 -6.92 -3.89
CA ASP A 801 -28.96 -7.43 -3.15
C ASP A 801 -28.75 -8.87 -2.63
N LYS A 802 -28.24 -9.78 -3.48
CA LYS A 802 -27.87 -11.16 -3.11
C LYS A 802 -26.91 -11.20 -1.92
N THR A 803 -25.98 -10.26 -1.85
CA THR A 803 -25.00 -10.14 -0.76
C THR A 803 -25.62 -9.77 0.57
N HIS A 804 -26.62 -8.89 0.57
CA HIS A 804 -27.35 -8.54 1.79
C HIS A 804 -28.23 -9.71 2.27
N LEU A 805 -28.86 -10.45 1.33
CA LEU A 805 -29.56 -11.71 1.63
C LEU A 805 -28.62 -12.78 2.22
N LEU A 806 -27.42 -12.96 1.68
CA LEU A 806 -26.38 -13.86 2.23
C LEU A 806 -25.99 -13.53 3.68
N ARG A 807 -25.99 -12.24 4.07
CA ARG A 807 -25.76 -11.83 5.47
C ARG A 807 -26.99 -12.11 6.35
N ILE A 808 -28.20 -11.89 5.84
CA ILE A 808 -29.47 -12.20 6.53
C ILE A 808 -29.60 -13.70 6.82
N GLU A 809 -29.37 -14.59 5.84
CA GLU A 809 -29.47 -16.03 6.06
C GLU A 809 -28.38 -16.57 6.99
N MET A 810 -27.18 -15.97 6.96
CA MET A 810 -26.12 -16.26 7.93
C MET A 810 -26.56 -15.90 9.37
N TRP A 811 -27.14 -14.72 9.59
CA TRP A 811 -27.69 -14.33 10.89
C TRP A 811 -28.84 -15.25 11.33
N LYS A 812 -29.81 -15.56 10.46
CA LYS A 812 -30.93 -16.47 10.76
C LYS A 812 -30.43 -17.84 11.24
N LYS A 813 -29.51 -18.46 10.48
CA LYS A 813 -28.91 -19.77 10.80
C LYS A 813 -28.27 -19.78 12.19
N VAL A 814 -27.52 -18.74 12.54
CA VAL A 814 -26.85 -18.63 13.84
C VAL A 814 -27.85 -18.32 14.97
N ASN A 815 -28.84 -17.44 14.74
CA ASN A 815 -29.90 -17.15 15.71
C ASN A 815 -30.68 -18.43 16.09
N GLU A 816 -30.98 -19.29 15.11
CA GLU A 816 -31.64 -20.57 15.34
C GLU A 816 -30.75 -21.57 16.09
N ALA A 817 -29.49 -21.72 15.67
CA ALA A 817 -28.50 -22.55 16.37
C ALA A 817 -28.27 -22.11 17.82
N ALA A 818 -28.26 -20.81 18.10
CA ALA A 818 -28.14 -20.26 19.44
C ALA A 818 -29.38 -20.54 20.31
N ARG A 819 -30.60 -20.46 19.75
CA ARG A 819 -31.84 -20.85 20.45
C ARG A 819 -31.82 -22.33 20.82
N GLU A 820 -31.40 -23.19 19.88
CA GLU A 820 -31.26 -24.63 20.11
C GLU A 820 -30.19 -24.98 21.15
N ARG A 821 -29.08 -24.23 21.19
CA ARG A 821 -28.03 -24.37 22.21
C ARG A 821 -28.57 -24.01 23.60
N ILE A 822 -29.14 -22.80 23.75
CA ILE A 822 -29.72 -22.31 25.01
C ILE A 822 -30.82 -23.25 25.52
N ARG A 823 -31.66 -23.81 24.64
CA ARG A 823 -32.67 -24.81 25.00
C ARG A 823 -32.05 -26.07 25.60
N LYS A 824 -30.99 -26.60 24.99
CA LYS A 824 -30.27 -27.81 25.46
C LYS A 824 -29.50 -27.56 26.75
N ASP A 825 -28.91 -26.39 26.92
CA ASP A 825 -28.28 -25.98 28.18
C ASP A 825 -29.32 -25.93 29.30
N ALA A 826 -30.47 -25.28 29.09
CA ALA A 826 -31.57 -25.24 30.07
C ALA A 826 -32.17 -26.63 30.37
N GLU A 827 -32.26 -27.52 29.38
CA GLU A 827 -32.69 -28.92 29.56
C GLU A 827 -31.67 -29.73 30.39
N ARG A 828 -30.36 -29.57 30.15
CA ARG A 828 -29.29 -30.18 30.97
C ARG A 828 -29.32 -29.65 32.40
N ASP A 829 -29.33 -28.34 32.58
CA ASP A 829 -29.23 -27.70 33.89
C ASP A 829 -30.46 -28.02 34.75
N LYS A 830 -31.66 -28.14 34.15
CA LYS A 830 -32.86 -28.68 34.81
C LYS A 830 -32.68 -30.14 35.23
N GLY A 831 -32.02 -30.96 34.41
CA GLY A 831 -31.68 -32.36 34.73
C GLY A 831 -30.68 -32.49 35.88
N GLU A 832 -29.63 -31.68 35.90
CA GLU A 832 -28.62 -31.66 36.97
C GLU A 832 -29.21 -31.13 38.28
N LEU A 833 -30.09 -30.13 38.24
CA LEU A 833 -30.83 -29.63 39.40
C LEU A 833 -31.77 -30.70 39.99
N LEU A 834 -32.48 -31.46 39.14
CA LEU A 834 -33.31 -32.59 39.57
C LEU A 834 -32.47 -33.70 40.21
N ALA A 835 -31.30 -34.02 39.63
CA ALA A 835 -30.39 -35.04 40.14
C ALA A 835 -29.74 -34.66 41.49
N THR A 836 -29.43 -33.38 41.69
CA THR A 836 -28.78 -32.88 42.93
C THR A 836 -29.76 -32.58 44.06
N THR A 837 -31.00 -32.21 43.76
CA THR A 837 -32.03 -31.91 44.78
C THR A 837 -32.88 -33.12 45.18
N GLY A 838 -32.89 -34.20 44.39
CA GLY A 838 -33.69 -35.40 44.64
C GLY A 838 -35.21 -35.21 44.49
N LEU A 839 -35.65 -34.05 44.01
CA LEU A 839 -37.07 -33.73 43.81
C LEU A 839 -37.62 -34.48 42.58
N LYS A 840 -38.80 -35.10 42.73
CA LYS A 840 -39.52 -35.68 41.59
C LYS A 840 -40.07 -34.56 40.69
N ALA A 841 -39.96 -34.76 39.38
CA ALA A 841 -40.22 -33.74 38.34
C ALA A 841 -41.53 -32.95 38.53
N ASN A 842 -42.62 -33.61 38.93
CA ASN A 842 -43.97 -33.05 39.11
C ASN A 842 -44.10 -31.99 40.24
N SER A 843 -43.00 -31.52 40.85
CA SER A 843 -43.01 -30.51 41.91
C SER A 843 -42.56 -29.11 41.45
N LEU A 844 -41.72 -29.01 40.41
CA LEU A 844 -41.07 -27.76 40.00
C LEU A 844 -41.95 -26.83 39.16
N ASP A 845 -42.98 -27.35 38.49
CA ASP A 845 -43.90 -26.55 37.66
C ASP A 845 -44.80 -25.60 38.48
N SER A 846 -44.65 -25.58 39.81
CA SER A 846 -45.39 -24.72 40.75
C SER A 846 -44.66 -23.43 41.17
N LEU A 847 -43.38 -23.23 40.78
CA LEU A 847 -42.52 -22.18 41.37
C LEU A 847 -42.08 -21.05 40.43
N HIS A 848 -42.40 -21.06 39.14
CA HIS A 848 -42.06 -19.96 38.21
C HIS A 848 -43.16 -19.65 37.16
N PRO A 849 -44.01 -18.63 37.39
CA PRO A 849 -45.02 -18.19 36.42
C PRO A 849 -44.65 -16.85 35.72
N THR A 850 -43.47 -16.71 35.10
CA THR A 850 -43.09 -15.42 34.45
C THR A 850 -42.17 -15.45 33.21
N ILE A 851 -41.95 -16.58 32.51
CA ILE A 851 -41.10 -16.62 31.28
C ILE A 851 -41.77 -17.34 30.10
N THR A 852 -43.03 -17.01 29.79
CA THR A 852 -43.75 -17.48 28.59
C THR A 852 -44.76 -16.45 28.05
N ASN A 853 -44.32 -15.20 27.83
CA ASN A 853 -45.02 -14.25 26.94
C ASN A 853 -44.13 -13.05 26.55
N ARG A 854 -43.26 -13.24 25.57
CA ARG A 854 -42.61 -12.18 24.77
C ARG A 854 -42.41 -12.68 23.34
N SER A 855 -43.48 -12.57 22.54
CA SER A 855 -43.49 -12.64 21.08
C SER A 855 -43.13 -11.29 20.48
#